data_AF-A0A2T5MG09-F1
#
_entry.id   AF-A0A2T5MG09-F1
#
_cell.length_a   1.000
_cell.length_b   1.000
_cell.length_c   1.000
_cell.angle_alpha   90.00
_cell.angle_beta   90.00
_cell.angle_gamma   90.00
#
_symmetry.space_group_name_H-M   'P 1'
#
loop_
_entity.id
_entity.type
_entity.pdbx_description
1 polymer ?
#
loop_
_entity_poly.entity_id
_entity_poly.type
_entity_poly.pdbx_seq_one_letter_code
_entity_poly.pdbx_strand_id
1 'polypeptide(L)'
;MRHINAHTGLLSLLGRGKMQIAFVVLASIFLISCSRSSPVENSGTGSGSSGPISGDAIHVLSNRADLVSGGDALIEVVLPNSAAAPSVKMSLNGKDVTHQFALRDNGRYMGLITDMKVGRNVLKARIPGGNDSSYAIVNYPNGGPIFSGPQLQPWTCQETAVDAQCNQAPVYTYLYKSVIPFLTLQPYDPAHPATDVANTTTDTGVTVPFIVRVETGYQDRDQYRIATLFQPGQPWEPWAPQAQWNHKLLISHGGSCRATYGVGVAPNADQSGTFPPELQFVTGDSITAAISRGYATMSTALNNNGHNCNIVLQAESLMMAKERVVENYGELRYSVGTGCSGGSITQQQVANAYPGIYQGITPQCSFPDSFSSATQVLDYHLLRPYFEDPSKWATGVVWTPLQWAAVEGNLLPVDAIISDIGFFSAFVPSNLCGDIAYVNADQVYNAETNPGGVRCAVPDTMINVFGPRPKDVWSENEKKLGKGFAGLAADNVGVQYGLASLQQGIITPDMFIDLNAKIGGVNVDIQPVAHRLKGDEAALGRAYRSGAINVANNLKDTAIISLTGPDPGIAHDAYRTWAIRARMDREQNGQHPNHLIWFGAVPIIGDTTFTNEAVLAMDRWLTAVEPDLREVPLSQKIAQNKPGDLHDRCTQLDSVVSPDGFFLPVAGVLLDPILGPVLGPILSPTLYAALNPATGLIVDPLLSTVCGINLVQTLVQMRFETPRMVAGDAITTDVNKCQLKPLNRADNYGVFGLSDAQWAKMQTLFPEGVCDYTQPGVGAQKTVPWLTYQDNKGKVIYGGVPLPAAPENSGLGLVAPAFRTTGL
;
A
#
# COMPACT_ATOMS: atom_id res chain seq x y z
N MET A 1 -34.05 36.84 -24.40
CA MET A 1 -35.51 37.08 -24.58
C MET A 1 -35.95 36.26 -25.79
N ARG A 2 -36.89 35.32 -25.76
CA ARG A 2 -37.82 34.80 -24.74
C ARG A 2 -38.09 33.33 -25.10
N HIS A 3 -38.19 32.50 -24.06
CA HIS A 3 -39.04 31.32 -23.81
C HIS A 3 -39.84 30.71 -25.00
N ILE A 4 -40.05 29.39 -25.06
CA ILE A 4 -40.96 28.65 -24.16
C ILE A 4 -40.68 27.12 -24.23
N ASN A 5 -40.77 26.47 -23.05
CA ASN A 5 -40.79 25.02 -22.76
C ASN A 5 -41.92 24.29 -23.55
N ALA A 6 -41.97 22.98 -23.78
CA ALA A 6 -41.80 21.88 -22.84
C ALA A 6 -41.98 20.51 -23.52
N HIS A 7 -41.54 19.47 -22.79
CA HIS A 7 -42.10 18.11 -22.70
C HIS A 7 -41.72 16.99 -23.70
N THR A 8 -40.98 16.03 -23.11
CA THR A 8 -41.18 14.56 -23.10
C THR A 8 -41.00 13.73 -24.38
N GLY A 9 -40.08 12.75 -24.28
CA GLY A 9 -40.45 11.36 -24.54
C GLY A 9 -39.64 10.59 -25.61
N LEU A 10 -39.02 9.51 -25.13
CA LEU A 10 -38.97 8.18 -25.75
C LEU A 10 -37.99 7.88 -26.92
N LEU A 11 -37.08 6.94 -26.59
CA LEU A 11 -36.80 5.68 -27.28
C LEU A 11 -36.48 5.63 -28.80
N SER A 12 -35.28 5.07 -29.04
CA SER A 12 -34.92 4.06 -30.06
C SER A 12 -34.96 4.41 -31.54
N LEU A 13 -33.84 4.16 -32.23
CA LEU A 13 -33.71 3.56 -33.58
C LEU A 13 -32.22 3.69 -33.99
N LEU A 14 -31.37 2.68 -33.78
CA LEU A 14 -31.05 1.60 -34.72
C LEU A 14 -31.13 2.03 -36.20
N GLY A 15 -29.98 2.05 -36.90
CA GLY A 15 -30.00 2.22 -38.35
C GLY A 15 -28.69 2.36 -39.11
N ARG A 16 -27.90 1.27 -39.17
CA ARG A 16 -27.19 0.76 -40.37
C ARG A 16 -26.09 1.59 -41.06
N GLY A 17 -24.98 0.90 -41.33
CA GLY A 17 -24.09 1.21 -42.47
C GLY A 17 -22.84 0.34 -42.53
N LYS A 18 -22.93 -0.86 -43.13
CA LYS A 18 -21.78 -1.71 -43.52
C LYS A 18 -21.34 -1.36 -44.95
N MET A 19 -20.03 -1.29 -45.21
CA MET A 19 -19.37 -1.54 -46.52
C MET A 19 -17.85 -1.63 -46.29
N GLN A 20 -17.20 -2.81 -46.22
CA GLN A 20 -16.72 -3.75 -47.26
C GLN A 20 -15.43 -3.35 -48.04
N ILE A 21 -14.38 -4.18 -47.84
CA ILE A 21 -13.44 -4.78 -48.83
C ILE A 21 -12.29 -3.86 -49.37
N ALA A 22 -11.02 -4.24 -49.59
CA ALA A 22 -10.11 -5.37 -49.25
C ALA A 22 -8.73 -5.17 -49.96
N PHE A 23 -7.75 -6.06 -49.66
CA PHE A 23 -6.48 -6.43 -50.37
C PHE A 23 -5.29 -5.44 -50.32
N VAL A 24 -3.98 -5.79 -50.31
CA VAL A 24 -3.08 -6.95 -49.99
C VAL A 24 -1.65 -6.50 -50.42
N VAL A 25 -0.60 -7.20 -49.94
CA VAL A 25 0.78 -7.42 -50.50
C VAL A 25 1.82 -7.30 -49.35
N LEU A 26 2.39 -8.40 -48.82
CA LEU A 26 3.62 -9.14 -49.23
C LEU A 26 4.90 -8.27 -49.17
N ALA A 27 6.09 -8.66 -48.71
CA ALA A 27 6.70 -9.93 -48.29
C ALA A 27 8.09 -9.63 -47.66
N SER A 28 8.75 -10.70 -47.17
CA SER A 28 10.22 -10.93 -47.08
C SER A 28 10.86 -10.85 -45.68
N ILE A 29 11.83 -11.68 -45.26
CA ILE A 29 12.17 -13.12 -45.40
C ILE A 29 13.47 -13.29 -44.57
N PHE A 30 13.50 -14.31 -43.70
CA PHE A 30 14.62 -15.13 -43.20
C PHE A 30 15.93 -14.51 -42.64
N LEU A 31 16.37 -15.03 -41.49
CA LEU A 31 17.40 -16.10 -41.45
C LEU A 31 17.42 -16.85 -40.12
N ILE A 32 17.24 -18.17 -40.23
CA ILE A 32 17.47 -19.18 -39.22
C ILE A 32 18.93 -19.63 -39.36
N SER A 33 19.65 -19.74 -38.25
CA SER A 33 20.81 -20.63 -38.15
C SER A 33 20.69 -21.47 -36.90
N CYS A 34 20.53 -22.78 -37.10
CA CYS A 34 20.71 -23.79 -36.07
C CYS A 34 22.19 -24.17 -36.02
N SER A 35 22.76 -24.27 -34.82
CA SER A 35 23.94 -25.11 -34.59
C SER A 35 23.79 -25.83 -33.26
N ARG A 36 23.66 -27.15 -33.33
CA ARG A 36 23.78 -28.08 -32.20
C ARG A 36 25.26 -28.21 -31.86
N SER A 37 25.59 -28.25 -30.59
CA SER A 37 26.83 -28.88 -30.09
C SER A 37 26.58 -29.39 -28.67
N SER A 38 26.82 -30.68 -28.48
CA SER A 38 26.76 -31.44 -27.23
C SER A 38 27.87 -31.02 -26.26
N PRO A 39 27.80 -31.40 -24.96
CA PRO A 39 28.60 -30.78 -23.91
C PRO A 39 30.03 -31.31 -23.91
N VAL A 40 30.99 -30.40 -23.81
CA VAL A 40 32.41 -30.72 -23.58
C VAL A 40 32.68 -30.56 -22.09
N GLU A 41 33.02 -31.67 -21.44
CA GLU A 41 33.77 -31.67 -20.18
C GLU A 41 35.10 -30.97 -20.40
N ASN A 42 35.41 -29.94 -19.60
CA ASN A 42 36.80 -29.55 -19.41
C ASN A 42 37.03 -28.96 -18.02
N SER A 43 37.65 -29.78 -17.19
CA SER A 43 38.58 -29.38 -16.14
C SER A 43 39.62 -28.39 -16.69
N GLY A 44 39.64 -27.17 -16.16
CA GLY A 44 40.59 -26.14 -16.57
C GLY A 44 40.59 -24.96 -15.61
N THR A 45 41.52 -24.99 -14.66
CA THR A 45 41.87 -23.88 -13.77
C THR A 45 42.36 -22.67 -14.59
N GLY A 46 41.53 -21.63 -14.66
CA GLY A 46 41.89 -20.32 -15.21
C GLY A 46 41.32 -19.22 -14.32
N SER A 47 42.17 -18.65 -13.45
CA SER A 47 41.82 -17.56 -12.56
C SER A 47 41.64 -16.25 -13.33
N GLY A 48 40.41 -15.94 -13.72
CA GLY A 48 39.96 -14.56 -13.97
C GLY A 48 39.29 -14.04 -12.72
N SER A 49 40.03 -13.40 -11.82
CA SER A 49 39.52 -12.88 -10.55
C SER A 49 38.62 -11.66 -10.78
N SER A 50 37.31 -11.86 -10.91
CA SER A 50 36.31 -10.83 -10.63
C SER A 50 35.86 -10.95 -9.16
N GLY A 51 36.80 -10.71 -8.25
CA GLY A 51 36.48 -10.48 -6.83
C GLY A 51 35.85 -9.09 -6.62
N PRO A 52 35.28 -8.83 -5.43
CA PRO A 52 34.59 -7.57 -5.14
C PRO A 52 35.58 -6.41 -5.19
N ILE A 53 35.29 -5.41 -6.01
CA ILE A 53 36.05 -4.14 -6.04
C ILE A 53 35.57 -3.34 -4.82
N SER A 54 36.29 -3.40 -3.70
CA SER A 54 36.00 -2.57 -2.53
C SER A 54 36.44 -1.13 -2.82
N GLY A 55 35.49 -0.20 -2.82
CA GLY A 55 35.76 1.22 -2.92
C GLY A 55 35.63 1.89 -1.55
N ASP A 56 36.46 1.50 -0.58
CA ASP A 56 36.33 1.90 0.84
C ASP A 56 36.31 3.43 1.06
N ALA A 57 36.73 4.23 0.06
CA ALA A 57 36.71 5.68 0.10
C ALA A 57 35.54 6.35 -0.65
N ILE A 58 34.77 5.66 -1.50
CA ILE A 58 33.69 6.28 -2.29
C ILE A 58 32.33 5.87 -1.72
N HIS A 59 31.51 6.85 -1.35
CA HIS A 59 30.15 6.64 -0.84
C HIS A 59 29.13 7.32 -1.75
N VAL A 60 28.24 6.54 -2.35
CA VAL A 60 27.07 7.07 -3.07
C VAL A 60 26.00 7.43 -2.04
N LEU A 61 25.68 8.72 -1.94
CA LEU A 61 24.82 9.28 -0.90
C LEU A 61 23.35 9.34 -1.29
N SER A 62 23.02 9.46 -2.58
CA SER A 62 21.60 9.59 -2.97
C SER A 62 20.79 8.33 -2.71
N ASN A 63 21.40 7.18 -3.00
CA ASN A 63 20.73 5.88 -3.02
C ASN A 63 21.76 4.75 -3.02
N ARG A 64 21.30 3.51 -2.99
CA ARG A 64 22.14 2.36 -3.31
C ARG A 64 22.71 2.50 -4.73
N ALA A 65 24.02 2.31 -4.85
CA ALA A 65 24.72 2.50 -6.10
C ALA A 65 24.27 1.58 -7.24
N ASP A 66 23.58 0.47 -6.95
CA ASP A 66 22.99 -0.42 -7.95
C ASP A 66 21.55 -0.08 -8.34
N LEU A 67 20.98 1.00 -7.80
CA LEU A 67 19.59 1.41 -8.02
C LEU A 67 19.47 2.90 -8.37
N VAL A 68 20.57 3.55 -8.73
CA VAL A 68 20.57 4.97 -9.08
C VAL A 68 19.72 5.21 -10.33
N SER A 69 19.02 6.33 -10.40
CA SER A 69 18.19 6.72 -11.53
C SER A 69 18.48 8.16 -11.97
N GLY A 70 17.82 8.63 -13.03
CA GLY A 70 17.88 10.06 -13.40
C GLY A 70 19.17 10.51 -14.10
N GLY A 71 20.27 9.76 -13.97
CA GLY A 71 21.56 10.12 -14.55
C GLY A 71 22.46 10.93 -13.64
N ASP A 72 22.06 11.17 -12.40
CA ASP A 72 22.79 11.89 -11.37
C ASP A 72 22.95 11.08 -10.08
N ALA A 73 23.96 11.45 -9.28
CA ALA A 73 24.18 10.89 -7.94
C ALA A 73 25.05 11.83 -7.10
N LEU A 74 24.62 12.11 -5.87
CA LEU A 74 25.40 12.77 -4.84
C LEU A 74 26.40 11.77 -4.27
N ILE A 75 27.67 12.16 -4.21
CA ILE A 75 28.78 11.28 -3.82
C ILE A 75 29.71 11.99 -2.85
N GLU A 76 30.15 11.26 -1.83
CA GLU A 76 31.28 11.60 -0.98
C GLU A 76 32.50 10.74 -1.33
N VAL A 77 33.68 11.37 -1.27
CA VAL A 77 34.96 10.65 -1.25
C VAL A 77 35.66 10.93 0.08
N VAL A 78 35.88 9.89 0.87
CA VAL A 78 36.59 9.97 2.15
C VAL A 78 38.08 10.13 1.87
N LEU A 79 38.66 11.23 2.36
CA LEU A 79 40.07 11.54 2.18
C LEU A 79 40.84 11.23 3.47
N PRO A 80 42.04 10.62 3.37
CA PRO A 80 42.89 10.37 4.55
C PRO A 80 43.44 11.67 5.17
N ASN A 81 43.54 12.75 4.38
CA ASN A 81 43.86 14.09 4.84
C ASN A 81 43.12 15.13 3.98
N SER A 82 42.37 16.05 4.59
CA SER A 82 41.58 17.06 3.88
C SER A 82 42.42 18.02 3.03
N ALA A 83 43.68 18.26 3.40
CA ALA A 83 44.61 19.06 2.58
C ALA A 83 44.91 18.43 1.21
N ALA A 84 44.62 17.14 1.01
CA ALA A 84 44.80 16.45 -0.27
C ALA A 84 43.66 16.73 -1.28
N ALA A 85 42.53 17.33 -0.86
CA ALA A 85 41.36 17.54 -1.72
C ALA A 85 41.67 18.20 -3.09
N PRO A 86 42.50 19.26 -3.19
CA PRO A 86 42.82 19.88 -4.49
C PRO A 86 43.59 18.98 -5.46
N SER A 87 44.16 17.87 -4.96
CA SER A 87 45.01 16.95 -5.71
C SER A 87 44.30 15.65 -6.09
N VAL A 88 43.08 15.43 -5.61
CA VAL A 88 42.24 14.27 -5.99
C VAL A 88 41.83 14.41 -7.45
N LYS A 89 41.93 13.31 -8.21
CA LYS A 89 41.43 13.24 -9.60
C LYS A 89 40.27 12.26 -9.69
N MET A 90 39.15 12.75 -10.21
CA MET A 90 37.93 11.96 -10.37
C MET A 90 37.71 11.66 -11.84
N SER A 91 37.34 10.42 -12.16
CA SER A 91 36.91 10.05 -13.52
C SER A 91 35.68 9.16 -13.52
N LEU A 92 34.72 9.48 -14.38
CA LEU A 92 33.51 8.70 -14.64
C LEU A 92 33.65 8.04 -16.01
N ASN A 93 33.69 6.71 -16.06
CA ASN A 93 33.90 5.96 -17.32
C ASN A 93 35.15 6.42 -18.11
N GLY A 94 36.18 6.90 -17.42
CA GLY A 94 37.40 7.44 -18.02
C GLY A 94 37.35 8.92 -18.42
N LYS A 95 36.19 9.60 -18.33
CA LYS A 95 36.06 11.06 -18.52
C LYS A 95 36.38 11.77 -17.20
N ASP A 96 37.19 12.83 -17.25
CA ASP A 96 37.51 13.65 -16.06
C ASP A 96 36.25 14.39 -15.56
N VAL A 97 35.90 14.16 -14.30
CA VAL A 97 34.79 14.82 -13.59
C VAL A 97 35.26 15.52 -12.32
N THR A 98 36.57 15.75 -12.17
CA THR A 98 37.17 16.37 -10.98
C THR A 98 36.53 17.70 -10.62
N HIS A 99 36.14 18.50 -11.62
CA HIS A 99 35.51 19.82 -11.43
C HIS A 99 34.13 19.78 -10.73
N GLN A 100 33.47 18.62 -10.70
CA GLN A 100 32.18 18.44 -10.02
C GLN A 100 32.34 18.20 -8.52
N PHE A 101 33.57 17.97 -8.05
CA PHE A 101 33.90 17.70 -6.67
C PHE A 101 34.69 18.84 -6.04
N ALA A 102 34.40 19.12 -4.77
CA ALA A 102 35.16 20.05 -3.96
C ALA A 102 35.12 19.65 -2.49
N LEU A 103 36.11 20.12 -1.72
CA LEU A 103 36.01 20.14 -0.27
C LEU A 103 34.94 21.18 0.10
N ARG A 104 33.85 20.73 0.71
CA ARG A 104 32.71 21.57 1.09
C ARG A 104 32.93 22.15 2.49
N ASP A 105 32.14 23.14 2.87
CA ASP A 105 32.24 23.82 4.17
C ASP A 105 31.97 22.87 5.35
N ASN A 106 31.26 21.76 5.12
CA ASN A 106 31.06 20.68 6.08
C ASN A 106 32.30 19.78 6.27
N GLY A 107 33.42 20.08 5.60
CA GLY A 107 34.68 19.34 5.69
C GLY A 107 34.75 18.06 4.84
N ARG A 108 33.71 17.73 4.08
CA ARG A 108 33.63 16.53 3.23
C ARG A 108 33.97 16.86 1.79
N TYR A 109 34.64 15.94 1.09
CA TYR A 109 34.89 16.08 -0.34
C TYR A 109 33.73 15.47 -1.11
N MET A 110 32.88 16.32 -1.68
CA MET A 110 31.58 15.90 -2.24
C MET A 110 31.34 16.48 -3.62
N GLY A 111 30.52 15.79 -4.42
CA GLY A 111 30.06 16.26 -5.71
C GLY A 111 28.73 15.61 -6.10
N LEU A 112 27.92 16.36 -6.85
CA LEU A 112 26.79 15.81 -7.59
C LEU A 112 27.32 15.43 -8.97
N ILE A 113 27.47 14.13 -9.22
CA ILE A 113 27.80 13.64 -10.54
C ILE A 113 26.55 13.72 -11.41
N THR A 114 26.70 14.17 -12.65
CA THR A 114 25.65 14.17 -13.68
C THR A 114 26.09 13.43 -14.93
N ASP A 115 25.18 13.29 -15.90
CA ASP A 115 25.43 12.70 -17.22
C ASP A 115 25.88 11.22 -17.18
N MET A 116 25.45 10.47 -16.17
CA MET A 116 25.65 9.02 -16.15
C MET A 116 24.84 8.35 -17.26
N LYS A 117 25.49 7.46 -18.01
CA LYS A 117 24.77 6.64 -19.00
C LYS A 117 23.88 5.62 -18.29
N VAL A 118 22.76 5.24 -18.89
CA VAL A 118 21.97 4.09 -18.42
C VAL A 118 22.84 2.83 -18.43
N GLY A 119 22.70 2.01 -17.39
CA GLY A 119 23.49 0.82 -17.11
C GLY A 119 24.71 1.10 -16.23
N ARG A 120 25.73 0.25 -16.35
CA ARG A 120 26.92 0.30 -15.50
C ARG A 120 27.83 1.49 -15.83
N ASN A 121 28.16 2.25 -14.79
CA ASN A 121 29.13 3.32 -14.73
C ASN A 121 30.26 2.94 -13.75
N VAL A 122 31.48 3.42 -14.02
CA VAL A 122 32.63 3.23 -13.11
C VAL A 122 33.17 4.59 -12.72
N LEU A 123 33.07 4.92 -11.44
CA LEU A 123 33.69 6.09 -10.83
C LEU A 123 35.05 5.70 -10.26
N LYS A 124 36.08 6.48 -10.55
CA LYS A 124 37.42 6.30 -9.98
C LYS A 124 37.88 7.57 -9.29
N ALA A 125 38.40 7.41 -8.09
CA ALA A 125 39.08 8.45 -7.33
C ALA A 125 40.56 8.09 -7.23
N ARG A 126 41.43 8.93 -7.80
CA ARG A 126 42.88 8.87 -7.56
C ARG A 126 43.20 9.81 -6.40
N ILE A 127 43.62 9.25 -5.28
CA ILE A 127 43.76 9.96 -4.01
C ILE A 127 45.24 10.03 -3.63
N PRO A 128 45.87 11.21 -3.67
CA PRO A 128 47.27 11.36 -3.31
C PRO A 128 47.54 10.98 -1.85
N GLY A 129 48.51 10.10 -1.63
CA GLY A 129 48.84 9.58 -0.29
C GLY A 129 47.83 8.56 0.27
N GLY A 130 46.84 8.16 -0.53
CA GLY A 130 45.88 7.10 -0.20
C GLY A 130 45.84 6.02 -1.28
N ASN A 131 44.92 5.06 -1.12
CA ASN A 131 44.66 4.06 -2.15
C ASN A 131 43.71 4.64 -3.20
N ASP A 132 44.02 4.42 -4.48
CA ASP A 132 43.07 4.66 -5.55
C ASP A 132 41.81 3.80 -5.32
N SER A 133 40.64 4.43 -5.47
CA SER A 133 39.35 3.77 -5.27
C SER A 133 38.60 3.71 -6.60
N SER A 134 37.93 2.59 -6.86
CA SER A 134 37.07 2.40 -8.02
C SER A 134 35.74 1.84 -7.53
N TYR A 135 34.65 2.46 -7.93
CA TYR A 135 33.30 2.07 -7.51
C TYR A 135 32.37 1.98 -8.72
N ALA A 136 31.52 0.96 -8.73
CA ALA A 136 30.56 0.76 -9.81
C ALA A 136 29.18 1.26 -9.39
N ILE A 137 28.56 2.03 -10.29
CA ILE A 137 27.23 2.61 -10.12
C ILE A 137 26.37 2.12 -11.29
N VAL A 138 25.20 1.56 -11.04
CA VAL A 138 24.22 1.19 -12.08
C VAL A 138 23.16 2.29 -12.09
N ASN A 139 23.07 2.98 -13.23
CA ASN A 139 22.10 4.04 -13.45
C ASN A 139 20.92 3.52 -14.29
N TYR A 140 19.71 3.88 -13.91
CA TYR A 140 18.46 3.53 -14.58
C TYR A 140 17.81 4.79 -15.19
N PRO A 141 16.90 4.65 -16.17
CA PRO A 141 16.15 5.78 -16.70
C PRO A 141 15.32 6.47 -15.61
N ASN A 142 15.14 7.80 -15.72
CA ASN A 142 14.26 8.56 -14.81
C ASN A 142 12.81 8.02 -14.77
N GLY A 143 12.30 7.53 -15.91
CA GLY A 143 10.97 6.94 -15.98
C GLY A 143 10.87 5.49 -15.51
N GLY A 144 11.96 4.89 -15.00
CA GLY A 144 12.00 3.48 -14.62
C GLY A 144 11.97 2.52 -15.82
N PRO A 145 11.67 1.22 -15.60
CA PRO A 145 11.62 0.58 -14.29
C PRO A 145 13.03 0.29 -13.77
N ILE A 146 13.20 0.12 -12.46
CA ILE A 146 14.46 -0.32 -11.84
C ILE A 146 14.41 -1.81 -11.51
N PHE A 147 13.34 -2.22 -10.85
CA PHE A 147 13.11 -3.52 -10.25
C PHE A 147 11.64 -3.97 -10.26
N SER A 148 10.69 -3.07 -10.55
CA SER A 148 9.25 -3.36 -10.66
C SER A 148 8.87 -4.31 -11.81
N GLY A 149 9.85 -4.58 -12.69
CA GLY A 149 9.69 -5.43 -13.86
C GLY A 149 9.18 -4.64 -15.06
N PRO A 150 8.67 -5.31 -16.11
CA PRO A 150 8.09 -4.63 -17.26
C PRO A 150 7.00 -3.64 -16.84
N GLN A 151 7.08 -2.40 -17.32
CA GLN A 151 6.10 -1.36 -17.03
C GLN A 151 4.71 -1.74 -17.53
N LEU A 152 3.68 -1.29 -16.81
CA LEU A 152 2.29 -1.43 -17.23
C LEU A 152 2.05 -0.74 -18.58
N GLN A 153 1.27 -1.41 -19.43
CA GLN A 153 0.90 -0.98 -20.77
C GLN A 153 -0.60 -1.20 -21.01
N PRO A 154 -1.29 -0.29 -21.71
CA PRO A 154 -0.78 0.99 -22.26
C PRO A 154 -0.45 2.02 -21.17
N TRP A 155 0.16 3.15 -21.51
CA TRP A 155 0.27 4.26 -20.57
C TRP A 155 0.20 5.61 -21.23
N THR A 156 -0.63 6.47 -20.67
CA THR A 156 -0.85 7.83 -21.18
C THR A 156 -0.05 8.82 -20.34
N CYS A 157 0.96 9.44 -20.95
CA CYS A 157 1.71 10.54 -20.36
C CYS A 157 0.94 11.86 -20.39
N GLN A 158 1.35 12.81 -19.55
CA GLN A 158 0.91 14.20 -19.60
C GLN A 158 1.31 14.86 -20.93
N GLU A 159 0.54 15.85 -21.39
CA GLU A 159 0.77 16.53 -22.68
C GLU A 159 2.16 17.18 -22.79
N THR A 160 2.73 17.59 -21.64
CA THR A 160 4.04 18.24 -21.53
C THR A 160 5.22 17.26 -21.46
N ALA A 161 4.98 15.95 -21.58
CA ALA A 161 6.04 14.95 -21.61
C ALA A 161 6.95 15.12 -22.83
N VAL A 162 8.26 14.99 -22.63
CA VAL A 162 9.25 15.09 -23.71
C VAL A 162 9.58 13.75 -24.36
N ASP A 163 9.12 12.64 -23.77
CA ASP A 163 9.34 11.28 -24.26
C ASP A 163 8.26 10.29 -23.77
N ALA A 164 8.40 9.03 -24.19
CA ALA A 164 7.50 7.93 -23.81
C ALA A 164 7.69 7.43 -22.37
N GLN A 165 8.67 7.98 -21.63
CA GLN A 165 8.90 7.72 -20.21
C GLN A 165 8.25 8.79 -19.33
N CYS A 166 7.39 9.64 -19.93
CA CYS A 166 6.68 10.74 -19.29
C CYS A 166 7.62 11.77 -18.62
N ASN A 167 8.87 11.86 -19.08
CA ASN A 167 9.83 12.78 -18.49
C ASN A 167 9.41 14.24 -18.76
N GLN A 168 9.63 15.10 -17.76
CA GLN A 168 9.46 16.54 -17.87
C GLN A 168 10.33 17.23 -16.81
N ALA A 169 10.88 18.40 -17.16
CA ALA A 169 11.64 19.21 -16.21
C ALA A 169 10.78 19.63 -15.00
N PRO A 170 11.32 19.59 -13.77
CA PRO A 170 10.57 19.98 -12.58
C PRO A 170 10.13 21.45 -12.62
N VAL A 171 8.94 21.72 -12.10
CA VAL A 171 8.36 23.06 -11.95
C VAL A 171 8.37 23.44 -10.48
N TYR A 172 8.79 24.67 -10.19
CA TYR A 172 8.82 25.22 -8.83
C TYR A 172 7.73 26.26 -8.66
N THR A 173 6.90 26.08 -7.63
CA THR A 173 5.93 27.08 -7.16
C THR A 173 6.21 27.44 -5.71
N TYR A 174 5.67 28.57 -5.25
CA TYR A 174 5.86 29.03 -3.88
C TYR A 174 4.51 29.25 -3.22
N LEU A 175 4.42 28.87 -1.95
CA LEU A 175 3.28 29.08 -1.08
C LEU A 175 3.73 29.79 0.19
N TYR A 176 2.82 30.36 0.96
CA TYR A 176 3.10 30.91 2.28
C TYR A 176 1.95 30.66 3.26
N LYS A 177 2.26 30.68 4.56
CA LYS A 177 1.24 30.70 5.61
C LYS A 177 0.92 32.16 5.97
N SER A 178 -0.33 32.57 5.84
CA SER A 178 -0.80 33.89 6.27
C SER A 178 -0.90 33.97 7.80
N VAL A 179 -0.72 35.16 8.37
CA VAL A 179 -1.06 35.48 9.77
C VAL A 179 -2.57 35.46 10.03
N ILE A 180 -3.38 35.52 8.98
CA ILE A 180 -4.84 35.41 9.07
C ILE A 180 -5.21 33.96 9.46
N PRO A 181 -5.91 33.75 10.58
CA PRO A 181 -6.29 32.41 11.03
C PRO A 181 -7.15 31.66 10.00
N PHE A 182 -7.12 30.32 10.06
CA PHE A 182 -7.90 29.38 9.23
C PHE A 182 -7.62 29.37 7.71
N LEU A 183 -6.89 30.34 7.17
CA LEU A 183 -6.43 30.24 5.77
C LEU A 183 -5.46 29.06 5.62
N THR A 184 -5.68 28.24 4.59
CA THR A 184 -4.72 27.25 4.11
C THR A 184 -3.49 27.96 3.53
N LEU A 185 -2.47 27.21 3.11
CA LEU A 185 -1.32 27.79 2.41
C LEU A 185 -1.78 28.56 1.16
N GLN A 186 -1.34 29.80 1.05
CA GLN A 186 -1.69 30.73 -0.04
C GLN A 186 -0.57 30.80 -1.08
N PRO A 187 -0.85 31.08 -2.36
CA PRO A 187 0.19 31.32 -3.37
C PRO A 187 1.12 32.47 -2.98
N TYR A 188 2.43 32.28 -3.17
CA TYR A 188 3.45 33.28 -2.91
C TYR A 188 4.18 33.66 -4.20
N ASP A 189 4.33 34.95 -4.48
CA ASP A 189 5.17 35.45 -5.56
C ASP A 189 6.45 36.07 -4.98
N PRO A 190 7.63 35.48 -5.16
CA PRO A 190 8.89 36.06 -4.70
C PRO A 190 9.20 37.44 -5.29
N ALA A 191 8.67 37.78 -6.47
CA ALA A 191 8.84 39.11 -7.07
C ALA A 191 7.87 40.15 -6.48
N HIS A 192 6.75 39.72 -5.91
CA HIS A 192 5.78 40.59 -5.23
C HIS A 192 5.37 39.97 -3.87
N PRO A 193 6.27 39.99 -2.87
CA PRO A 193 6.06 39.33 -1.59
C PRO A 193 4.76 39.77 -0.91
N ALA A 194 3.99 38.78 -0.41
CA ALA A 194 2.84 39.05 0.44
C ALA A 194 3.26 39.78 1.74
N THR A 195 2.39 40.62 2.28
CA THR A 195 2.69 41.45 3.46
C THR A 195 2.27 40.81 4.78
N ASP A 196 1.48 39.73 4.71
CA ASP A 196 0.84 39.03 5.82
C ASP A 196 1.46 37.64 6.05
N VAL A 197 2.72 37.44 5.64
CA VAL A 197 3.45 36.17 5.86
C VAL A 197 3.70 35.95 7.36
N ALA A 198 3.22 34.82 7.87
CA ALA A 198 3.50 34.39 9.24
C ALA A 198 4.94 33.89 9.38
N ASN A 199 5.49 33.97 10.60
CA ASN A 199 6.76 33.33 10.93
C ASN A 199 6.53 31.93 11.52
N THR A 200 7.52 31.06 11.37
CA THR A 200 7.59 29.78 12.09
C THR A 200 8.98 29.60 12.70
N THR A 201 9.06 28.77 13.74
CA THR A 201 10.32 28.35 14.36
C THR A 201 10.46 26.85 14.25
N THR A 202 11.54 26.40 13.64
CA THR A 202 11.83 24.97 13.46
C THR A 202 12.17 24.30 14.80
N ASP A 203 12.17 22.98 14.82
CA ASP A 203 12.56 22.21 16.01
C ASP A 203 14.05 22.36 16.38
N THR A 204 14.88 22.86 15.46
CA THR A 204 16.27 23.26 15.67
C THR A 204 16.43 24.72 16.13
N GLY A 205 15.32 25.45 16.31
CA GLY A 205 15.32 26.83 16.83
C GLY A 205 15.54 27.91 15.76
N VAL A 206 15.44 27.58 14.47
CA VAL A 206 15.60 28.53 13.38
C VAL A 206 14.26 29.22 13.10
N THR A 207 14.21 30.54 13.22
CA THR A 207 13.00 31.33 12.95
C THR A 207 13.08 31.97 11.57
N VAL A 208 12.07 31.71 10.73
CA VAL A 208 11.98 32.22 9.36
C VAL A 208 10.54 32.60 8.98
N PRO A 209 10.33 33.47 7.99
CA PRO A 209 9.06 33.57 7.27
C PRO A 209 8.62 32.20 6.75
N PHE A 210 7.35 31.86 6.97
CA PHE A 210 6.75 30.61 6.54
C PHE A 210 6.42 30.68 5.05
N ILE A 211 7.48 30.59 4.24
CA ILE A 211 7.43 30.47 2.78
C ILE A 211 7.84 29.04 2.44
N VAL A 212 7.07 28.40 1.56
CA VAL A 212 7.25 27.02 1.14
C VAL A 212 7.58 27.00 -0.34
N ARG A 213 8.66 26.33 -0.73
CA ARG A 213 8.90 25.97 -2.14
C ARG A 213 8.31 24.59 -2.39
N VAL A 214 7.55 24.45 -3.48
CA VAL A 214 6.99 23.19 -3.95
C VAL A 214 7.63 22.86 -5.29
N GLU A 215 8.31 21.72 -5.38
CA GLU A 215 8.77 21.11 -6.62
C GLU A 215 7.75 20.06 -7.06
N THR A 216 7.30 20.16 -8.31
CA THR A 216 6.51 19.13 -8.99
C THR A 216 7.30 18.63 -10.19
N GLY A 217 7.54 17.33 -10.26
CA GLY A 217 8.24 16.70 -11.39
C GLY A 217 7.66 15.33 -11.71
N TYR A 218 8.32 14.60 -12.61
CA TYR A 218 7.89 13.28 -13.06
C TYR A 218 9.03 12.29 -12.97
N GLN A 219 8.77 11.14 -12.35
CA GLN A 219 9.72 10.05 -12.16
C GLN A 219 8.94 8.73 -12.07
N ASP A 220 9.52 7.64 -12.56
CA ASP A 220 8.82 6.35 -12.69
C ASP A 220 7.49 6.49 -13.49
N ARG A 221 7.54 7.31 -14.54
CA ARG A 221 6.40 7.68 -15.41
C ARG A 221 5.23 8.38 -14.70
N ASP A 222 5.43 8.92 -13.51
CA ASP A 222 4.36 9.56 -12.75
C ASP A 222 4.79 10.79 -11.95
N GLN A 223 3.82 11.58 -11.50
CA GLN A 223 4.09 12.81 -10.78
C GLN A 223 4.67 12.55 -9.39
N TYR A 224 5.73 13.26 -9.03
CA TYR A 224 6.16 13.44 -7.64
C TYR A 224 5.98 14.90 -7.22
N ARG A 225 5.87 15.12 -5.92
CA ARG A 225 5.81 16.45 -5.31
C ARG A 225 6.67 16.49 -4.06
N ILE A 226 7.54 17.49 -3.96
CA ILE A 226 8.40 17.77 -2.78
C ILE A 226 8.10 19.20 -2.31
N ALA A 227 7.97 19.41 -1.00
CA ALA A 227 7.80 20.75 -0.44
C ALA A 227 8.62 20.96 0.84
N THR A 228 9.21 22.15 1.01
CA THR A 228 10.01 22.50 2.19
C THR A 228 9.95 24.01 2.46
N LEU A 229 10.24 24.42 3.70
CA LEU A 229 10.48 25.84 4.00
C LEU A 229 11.64 26.36 3.14
N PHE A 230 11.46 27.53 2.55
CA PHE A 230 12.40 28.11 1.60
C PHE A 230 12.51 29.62 1.78
N GLN A 231 13.74 30.13 1.84
CA GLN A 231 14.02 31.56 1.89
C GLN A 231 14.42 32.05 0.48
N PRO A 232 13.55 32.83 -0.20
CA PRO A 232 13.85 33.33 -1.53
C PRO A 232 15.15 34.15 -1.58
N GLY A 233 15.93 33.97 -2.63
CA GLY A 233 17.22 34.64 -2.82
C GLY A 233 18.40 34.00 -2.08
N GLN A 234 18.17 32.99 -1.23
CA GLN A 234 19.23 32.19 -0.63
C GLN A 234 19.53 30.96 -1.50
N PRO A 235 20.81 30.58 -1.67
CA PRO A 235 21.17 29.39 -2.43
C PRO A 235 20.66 28.12 -1.73
N TRP A 236 20.57 27.03 -2.50
CA TRP A 236 20.31 25.70 -1.96
C TRP A 236 21.15 24.70 -2.74
N GLU A 237 22.07 24.04 -2.05
CA GLU A 237 22.90 22.96 -2.61
C GLU A 237 22.73 21.71 -1.73
N PRO A 238 22.81 20.49 -2.28
CA PRO A 238 22.58 19.27 -1.51
C PRO A 238 23.58 19.04 -0.36
N TRP A 239 24.79 19.61 -0.44
CA TRP A 239 25.80 19.60 0.62
C TRP A 239 25.76 20.84 1.53
N ALA A 240 24.90 21.82 1.23
CA ALA A 240 24.73 23.05 1.98
C ALA A 240 23.26 23.54 1.89
N PRO A 241 22.30 22.76 2.41
CA PRO A 241 20.91 23.19 2.44
C PRO A 241 20.71 24.42 3.32
N GLN A 242 19.58 25.12 3.12
CA GLN A 242 19.23 26.26 3.95
C GLN A 242 18.96 25.83 5.40
N ALA A 243 19.37 26.67 6.36
CA ALA A 243 19.45 26.33 7.79
C ALA A 243 18.12 25.89 8.44
N GLN A 244 16.98 26.29 7.87
CA GLN A 244 15.66 25.87 8.39
C GLN A 244 15.30 24.42 8.06
N TRP A 245 15.99 23.75 7.14
CA TRP A 245 15.71 22.34 6.88
C TRP A 245 16.49 21.46 7.86
N ASN A 246 15.77 20.62 8.59
CA ASN A 246 16.33 19.77 9.64
C ASN A 246 16.68 18.36 9.18
N HIS A 247 16.75 18.13 7.86
CA HIS A 247 17.05 16.86 7.20
C HIS A 247 16.03 15.74 7.45
N LYS A 248 14.78 16.09 7.82
CA LYS A 248 13.70 15.13 8.04
C LYS A 248 12.71 15.16 6.88
N LEU A 249 12.12 13.99 6.60
CA LEU A 249 11.16 13.83 5.51
C LEU A 249 9.84 13.25 6.03
N LEU A 250 8.73 13.92 5.74
CA LEU A 250 7.38 13.36 5.90
C LEU A 250 6.83 12.95 4.53
N ILE A 251 6.37 11.71 4.40
CA ILE A 251 5.88 11.12 3.15
C ILE A 251 4.37 10.91 3.26
N SER A 252 3.59 11.62 2.46
CA SER A 252 2.12 11.49 2.44
C SER A 252 1.64 10.53 1.36
N HIS A 253 0.62 9.74 1.69
CA HIS A 253 0.05 8.70 0.84
C HIS A 253 -1.43 8.95 0.50
N GLY A 254 -1.90 8.39 -0.62
CA GLY A 254 -3.31 8.46 -1.03
C GLY A 254 -4.11 7.20 -0.70
N GLY A 255 -5.40 7.37 -0.42
CA GLY A 255 -6.36 6.31 -0.07
C GLY A 255 -6.87 5.48 -1.25
N SER A 256 -7.88 4.63 -0.99
CA SER A 256 -8.48 3.68 -1.95
C SER A 256 -7.52 2.58 -2.44
N CYS A 257 -7.89 1.79 -3.44
CA CYS A 257 -7.05 0.78 -4.11
C CYS A 257 -7.59 0.54 -5.53
N ARG A 258 -6.89 0.99 -6.57
CA ARG A 258 -7.30 0.78 -7.98
C ARG A 258 -6.09 0.64 -8.91
N ALA A 259 -6.38 0.48 -10.20
CA ALA A 259 -5.43 0.44 -11.28
C ALA A 259 -5.78 1.49 -12.34
N THR A 260 -4.84 2.37 -12.64
CA THR A 260 -4.91 3.32 -13.75
C THR A 260 -3.75 3.06 -14.73
N TYR A 261 -3.87 3.58 -15.95
CA TYR A 261 -2.93 3.37 -17.06
C TYR A 261 -2.46 4.71 -17.64
N GLY A 262 -2.14 5.65 -16.77
CA GLY A 262 -1.67 6.97 -17.14
C GLY A 262 -1.19 7.73 -15.92
N VAL A 263 -0.66 8.93 -16.15
CA VAL A 263 -0.08 9.78 -15.11
C VAL A 263 -1.13 10.21 -14.09
N GLY A 264 -0.81 10.13 -12.80
CA GLY A 264 -1.64 10.58 -11.69
C GLY A 264 -1.17 11.91 -11.10
N VAL A 265 -1.82 12.30 -10.01
CA VAL A 265 -1.47 13.49 -9.22
C VAL A 265 -0.96 13.05 -7.86
N ALA A 266 0.17 13.63 -7.43
CA ALA A 266 0.76 13.29 -6.15
C ALA A 266 -0.12 13.80 -4.98
N PRO A 267 -0.44 12.96 -3.98
CA PRO A 267 -1.25 13.34 -2.82
C PRO A 267 -0.70 14.55 -2.05
N ASN A 268 -1.57 15.44 -1.57
CA ASN A 268 -1.16 16.66 -0.88
C ASN A 268 -1.87 16.90 0.46
N ALA A 269 -2.54 15.89 1.01
CA ALA A 269 -3.19 15.90 2.32
C ALA A 269 -3.10 14.50 2.97
N ASP A 270 -3.20 14.42 4.31
CA ASP A 270 -3.14 13.16 5.09
C ASP A 270 -4.18 12.10 4.66
N GLN A 271 -5.31 12.56 4.13
CA GLN A 271 -6.46 11.72 3.80
C GLN A 271 -6.88 11.88 2.33
N SER A 272 -5.96 12.32 1.46
CA SER A 272 -6.18 12.41 0.02
C SER A 272 -6.76 11.11 -0.53
N GLY A 273 -7.85 11.18 -1.29
CA GLY A 273 -8.52 10.00 -1.85
C GLY A 273 -9.27 9.11 -0.85
N THR A 274 -9.31 9.47 0.44
CA THR A 274 -10.12 8.78 1.46
C THR A 274 -11.36 9.61 1.82
N PHE A 275 -11.17 10.88 2.17
CA PHE A 275 -12.26 11.81 2.41
C PHE A 275 -12.32 12.87 1.31
N PRO A 276 -13.53 13.37 0.98
CA PRO A 276 -13.67 14.47 0.03
C PRO A 276 -12.92 15.71 0.54
N PRO A 277 -12.32 16.53 -0.34
CA PRO A 277 -11.53 17.71 0.06
C PRO A 277 -12.25 18.64 1.04
N GLU A 278 -13.57 18.76 0.90
CA GLU A 278 -14.45 19.56 1.75
C GLU A 278 -14.55 19.05 3.18
N LEU A 279 -14.14 17.82 3.49
CA LEU A 279 -14.14 17.29 4.86
C LEU A 279 -12.72 17.18 5.45
N GLN A 280 -11.68 17.44 4.66
CA GLN A 280 -10.30 17.31 5.16
C GLN A 280 -9.94 18.43 6.15
N PHE A 281 -10.60 19.59 6.09
CA PHE A 281 -10.35 20.72 6.99
C PHE A 281 -10.73 20.46 8.45
N VAL A 282 -11.60 19.47 8.72
CA VAL A 282 -11.97 19.09 10.10
C VAL A 282 -10.96 18.12 10.72
N THR A 283 -9.94 17.73 9.97
CA THR A 283 -8.87 16.81 10.40
C THR A 283 -7.53 17.55 10.44
N GLY A 284 -6.54 17.00 11.15
CA GLY A 284 -5.25 17.66 11.29
C GLY A 284 -4.46 17.69 9.97
N ASP A 285 -3.69 18.75 9.79
CA ASP A 285 -2.80 19.01 8.65
C ASP A 285 -1.34 18.71 9.03
N SER A 286 -0.97 17.43 8.99
CA SER A 286 0.35 16.98 9.45
C SER A 286 1.47 17.45 8.52
N ILE A 287 1.14 17.70 7.25
CA ILE A 287 2.06 18.23 6.23
C ILE A 287 2.49 19.65 6.59
N THR A 288 1.54 20.56 6.82
CA THR A 288 1.87 21.93 7.24
C THR A 288 2.52 21.94 8.62
N ALA A 289 2.07 21.08 9.55
CA ALA A 289 2.68 20.94 10.86
C ALA A 289 4.16 20.51 10.76
N ALA A 290 4.49 19.53 9.93
CA ALA A 290 5.86 19.07 9.72
C ALA A 290 6.73 20.16 9.05
N ILE A 291 6.23 20.82 8.00
CA ILE A 291 6.93 21.93 7.35
C ILE A 291 7.24 23.03 8.36
N SER A 292 6.29 23.37 9.24
CA SER A 292 6.51 24.39 10.29
C SER A 292 7.68 24.06 11.22
N ARG A 293 7.95 22.76 11.43
CA ARG A 293 9.05 22.25 12.26
C ARG A 293 10.37 22.08 11.52
N GLY A 294 10.42 22.37 10.21
CA GLY A 294 11.63 22.29 9.40
C GLY A 294 11.76 21.02 8.57
N TYR A 295 10.73 20.18 8.48
CA TYR A 295 10.72 19.01 7.61
C TYR A 295 10.62 19.42 6.14
N ALA A 296 11.17 18.58 5.27
CA ALA A 296 10.66 18.46 3.91
C ALA A 296 9.48 17.48 3.89
N THR A 297 8.59 17.63 2.94
CA THR A 297 7.48 16.72 2.67
C THR A 297 7.58 16.19 1.26
N MET A 298 7.17 14.95 1.03
CA MET A 298 7.20 14.30 -0.28
C MET A 298 5.96 13.45 -0.49
N SER A 299 5.55 13.31 -1.75
CA SER A 299 4.52 12.38 -2.18
C SER A 299 4.77 11.97 -3.62
N THR A 300 4.27 10.81 -4.03
CA THR A 300 4.25 10.40 -5.43
C THR A 300 2.85 9.89 -5.79
N ALA A 301 2.44 10.13 -7.03
CA ALA A 301 1.16 9.67 -7.55
C ALA A 301 1.04 8.14 -7.54
N LEU A 302 2.14 7.41 -7.75
CA LEU A 302 2.16 5.95 -7.64
C LEU A 302 1.91 5.44 -6.21
N ASN A 303 2.10 6.29 -5.19
CA ASN A 303 1.76 6.02 -3.79
C ASN A 303 0.39 6.58 -3.37
N ASN A 304 -0.40 7.02 -4.33
CA ASN A 304 -1.85 7.08 -4.19
C ASN A 304 -2.41 5.70 -4.50
N ASN A 305 -2.84 4.95 -3.49
CA ASN A 305 -3.23 3.56 -3.68
C ASN A 305 -4.48 3.43 -4.59
N GLY A 306 -5.35 4.46 -4.62
CA GLY A 306 -6.47 4.61 -5.54
C GLY A 306 -6.10 4.93 -7.00
N HIS A 307 -4.82 5.20 -7.27
CA HIS A 307 -4.25 5.32 -8.60
C HIS A 307 -3.46 4.07 -8.97
N ASN A 308 -2.60 3.60 -8.06
CA ASN A 308 -1.76 2.44 -8.25
C ASN A 308 -1.73 1.59 -6.97
N CYS A 309 -2.32 0.40 -7.00
CA CYS A 309 -2.33 -0.55 -5.90
C CYS A 309 -1.30 -1.70 -6.09
N ASN A 310 -0.10 -1.37 -6.57
CA ASN A 310 1.02 -2.31 -6.77
C ASN A 310 2.19 -1.96 -5.83
N ILE A 311 2.39 -2.77 -4.79
CA ILE A 311 3.41 -2.57 -3.74
C ILE A 311 4.83 -2.42 -4.29
N VAL A 312 5.20 -3.16 -5.34
CA VAL A 312 6.57 -3.14 -5.87
C VAL A 312 6.82 -1.82 -6.62
N LEU A 313 5.85 -1.39 -7.42
CA LEU A 313 5.92 -0.10 -8.12
C LEU A 313 5.84 1.08 -7.15
N GLN A 314 5.02 0.96 -6.10
CA GLN A 314 4.98 1.92 -4.99
C GLN A 314 6.37 2.10 -4.34
N ALA A 315 7.02 1.00 -3.98
CA ALA A 315 8.34 1.02 -3.37
C ALA A 315 9.43 1.57 -4.30
N GLU A 316 9.38 1.27 -5.60
CA GLU A 316 10.26 1.84 -6.62
C GLU A 316 10.13 3.36 -6.69
N SER A 317 8.89 3.85 -6.84
CA SER A 317 8.60 5.27 -6.88
C SER A 317 9.04 6.01 -5.60
N LEU A 318 8.85 5.41 -4.41
CA LEU A 318 9.33 6.00 -3.15
C LEU A 318 10.85 6.11 -3.10
N MET A 319 11.55 5.05 -3.51
CA MET A 319 13.01 5.06 -3.52
C MET A 319 13.54 6.13 -4.48
N MET A 320 13.00 6.21 -5.70
CA MET A 320 13.47 7.15 -6.70
C MET A 320 13.18 8.60 -6.27
N ALA A 321 12.01 8.85 -5.68
CA ALA A 321 11.68 10.18 -5.19
C ALA A 321 12.56 10.59 -3.97
N LYS A 322 12.92 9.63 -3.10
CA LYS A 322 13.89 9.88 -2.02
C LYS A 322 15.29 10.18 -2.56
N GLU A 323 15.72 9.49 -3.61
CA GLU A 323 16.97 9.79 -4.31
C GLU A 323 16.99 11.24 -4.82
N ARG A 324 15.90 11.67 -5.49
CA ARG A 324 15.70 13.05 -5.94
C ARG A 324 15.77 14.06 -4.80
N VAL A 325 15.19 13.74 -3.63
CA VAL A 325 15.30 14.57 -2.42
C VAL A 325 16.78 14.70 -2.02
N VAL A 326 17.54 13.63 -1.99
CA VAL A 326 18.95 13.69 -1.58
C VAL A 326 19.83 14.47 -2.55
N GLU A 327 19.58 14.35 -3.85
CA GLU A 327 20.38 15.01 -4.89
C GLU A 327 20.16 16.51 -4.97
N ASN A 328 18.96 16.99 -4.63
CA ASN A 328 18.58 18.38 -4.80
C ASN A 328 18.44 19.14 -3.47
N TYR A 329 18.12 18.42 -2.39
CA TYR A 329 17.87 19.01 -1.09
C TYR A 329 18.98 18.65 -0.09
N GLY A 330 19.40 17.38 -0.05
CA GLY A 330 20.52 16.89 0.76
C GLY A 330 20.22 15.59 1.51
N GLU A 331 21.17 15.10 2.31
CA GLU A 331 21.01 13.84 3.04
C GLU A 331 19.84 13.87 4.05
N LEU A 332 19.24 12.71 4.32
CA LEU A 332 18.15 12.56 5.28
C LEU A 332 18.65 11.96 6.60
N ARG A 333 18.09 12.45 7.70
CA ARG A 333 18.21 11.81 9.02
C ARG A 333 17.27 10.63 9.15
N TYR A 334 16.01 10.82 8.73
CA TYR A 334 15.00 9.77 8.67
C TYR A 334 13.77 10.22 7.88
N SER A 335 12.94 9.25 7.49
CA SER A 335 11.64 9.47 6.87
C SER A 335 10.49 8.87 7.70
N VAL A 336 9.38 9.62 7.74
CA VAL A 336 8.11 9.23 8.38
C VAL A 336 7.02 9.12 7.32
N GLY A 337 6.28 8.01 7.29
CA GLY A 337 5.07 7.89 6.46
C GLY A 337 3.82 8.37 7.20
N THR A 338 2.86 8.95 6.48
CA THR A 338 1.50 9.25 6.97
C THR A 338 0.45 8.98 5.89
N GLY A 339 -0.75 8.53 6.29
CA GLY A 339 -1.84 8.29 5.35
C GLY A 339 -2.96 7.39 5.90
N CYS A 340 -4.18 7.61 5.41
CA CYS A 340 -5.39 6.88 5.79
C CYS A 340 -5.76 5.80 4.75
N SER A 341 -6.38 4.69 5.18
CA SER A 341 -7.02 3.71 4.29
C SER A 341 -5.99 3.08 3.34
N GLY A 342 -6.10 3.26 2.03
CA GLY A 342 -5.07 2.90 1.05
C GLY A 342 -3.67 3.46 1.37
N GLY A 343 -3.59 4.64 2.00
CA GLY A 343 -2.31 5.18 2.45
C GLY A 343 -1.72 4.39 3.61
N SER A 344 -2.55 3.81 4.48
CA SER A 344 -2.09 2.90 5.54
C SER A 344 -1.59 1.57 4.97
N ILE A 345 -2.21 1.09 3.88
CA ILE A 345 -1.80 -0.12 3.17
C ILE A 345 -0.36 0.07 2.65
N THR A 346 -0.12 1.11 1.84
CA THR A 346 1.20 1.38 1.26
C THR A 346 2.28 1.47 2.33
N GLN A 347 2.06 2.25 3.39
CA GLN A 347 3.05 2.41 4.47
C GLN A 347 3.40 1.08 5.14
N GLN A 348 2.39 0.29 5.53
CA GLN A 348 2.59 -0.95 6.28
C GLN A 348 3.19 -2.04 5.39
N GLN A 349 2.72 -2.17 4.15
CA GLN A 349 3.25 -3.10 3.18
C GLN A 349 4.69 -2.78 2.80
N VAL A 350 5.00 -1.51 2.45
CA VAL A 350 6.35 -1.09 2.08
C VAL A 350 7.31 -1.17 3.27
N ALA A 351 6.90 -0.78 4.48
CA ALA A 351 7.74 -0.94 5.67
C ALA A 351 8.10 -2.42 5.93
N ASN A 352 7.17 -3.35 5.66
CA ASN A 352 7.42 -4.79 5.81
C ASN A 352 8.23 -5.39 4.65
N ALA A 353 7.98 -5.00 3.40
CA ALA A 353 8.63 -5.60 2.23
C ALA A 353 9.96 -4.93 1.85
N TYR A 354 10.13 -3.66 2.22
CA TYR A 354 11.25 -2.77 1.88
C TYR A 354 11.77 -2.01 3.12
N PRO A 355 12.26 -2.74 4.14
CA PRO A 355 12.68 -2.13 5.41
C PRO A 355 13.76 -1.06 5.18
N GLY A 356 13.59 0.10 5.82
CA GLY A 356 14.47 1.26 5.71
C GLY A 356 13.96 2.37 4.78
N ILE A 357 12.92 2.13 3.98
CA ILE A 357 12.21 3.23 3.28
C ILE A 357 11.61 4.21 4.30
N TYR A 358 11.13 3.70 5.44
CA TYR A 358 10.65 4.47 6.58
C TYR A 358 11.41 4.08 7.85
N GLN A 359 11.67 5.06 8.71
CA GLN A 359 12.07 4.81 10.09
C GLN A 359 10.85 4.85 11.02
N GLY A 360 9.80 5.59 10.65
CA GLY A 360 8.51 5.59 11.34
C GLY A 360 7.32 5.69 10.41
N ILE A 361 6.15 5.19 10.82
CA ILE A 361 4.89 5.32 10.08
C ILE A 361 3.73 5.67 11.02
N THR A 362 2.79 6.47 10.53
CA THR A 362 1.56 6.84 11.25
C THR A 362 0.31 6.42 10.45
N PRO A 363 0.04 5.09 10.31
CA PRO A 363 -1.10 4.59 9.56
C PRO A 363 -2.41 4.98 10.22
N GLN A 364 -3.35 5.52 9.43
CA GLN A 364 -4.65 6.00 9.89
C GLN A 364 -5.76 5.17 9.27
N CYS A 365 -6.90 5.02 9.97
CA CYS A 365 -8.05 4.24 9.49
C CYS A 365 -7.63 2.92 8.81
N SER A 366 -6.84 2.16 9.57
CA SER A 366 -5.84 1.22 9.04
C SER A 366 -6.45 0.08 8.23
N PHE A 367 -5.71 -0.39 7.23
CA PHE A 367 -5.88 -1.67 6.54
C PHE A 367 -4.52 -2.37 6.49
N PRO A 368 -4.41 -3.67 6.84
CA PRO A 368 -3.11 -4.34 6.92
C PRO A 368 -2.39 -4.45 5.57
N ASP A 369 -3.17 -4.76 4.54
CA ASP A 369 -2.78 -4.89 3.13
C ASP A 369 -4.01 -5.03 2.22
N SER A 370 -3.82 -4.91 0.91
CA SER A 370 -4.90 -5.01 -0.08
C SER A 370 -5.47 -6.43 -0.24
N PHE A 371 -4.67 -7.49 -0.12
CA PHE A 371 -5.07 -8.85 -0.56
C PHE A 371 -5.75 -9.67 0.54
N SER A 372 -5.36 -9.49 1.80
CA SER A 372 -6.12 -9.97 2.97
C SER A 372 -7.48 -9.28 3.00
N SER A 373 -7.50 -7.96 2.77
CA SER A 373 -8.73 -7.17 2.77
C SER A 373 -9.65 -7.52 1.59
N ALA A 374 -9.08 -7.76 0.40
CA ALA A 374 -9.82 -8.23 -0.78
C ALA A 374 -10.59 -9.52 -0.50
N THR A 375 -10.04 -10.39 0.35
CA THR A 375 -10.67 -11.66 0.68
C THR A 375 -11.96 -11.45 1.49
N GLN A 376 -11.96 -10.53 2.45
CA GLN A 376 -13.18 -10.13 3.18
C GLN A 376 -14.22 -9.52 2.23
N VAL A 377 -13.80 -8.61 1.34
CA VAL A 377 -14.70 -7.97 0.36
C VAL A 377 -15.31 -9.01 -0.58
N LEU A 378 -14.52 -10.00 -1.02
CA LEU A 378 -15.00 -11.12 -1.82
C LEU A 378 -16.02 -11.97 -1.06
N ASP A 379 -15.77 -12.27 0.21
CA ASP A 379 -16.72 -13.03 1.04
C ASP A 379 -18.06 -12.29 1.17
N TYR A 380 -18.04 -10.97 1.41
CA TYR A 380 -19.25 -10.14 1.39
C TYR A 380 -19.97 -10.19 0.03
N HIS A 381 -19.23 -10.03 -1.07
CA HIS A 381 -19.80 -10.09 -2.42
C HIS A 381 -20.49 -11.43 -2.73
N LEU A 382 -20.00 -12.53 -2.16
CA LEU A 382 -20.60 -13.85 -2.32
C LEU A 382 -21.82 -14.06 -1.41
N LEU A 383 -21.77 -13.55 -0.18
CA LEU A 383 -22.82 -13.71 0.83
C LEU A 383 -24.06 -12.85 0.53
N ARG A 384 -23.85 -11.59 0.14
CA ARG A 384 -24.93 -10.61 -0.05
C ARG A 384 -26.01 -11.07 -1.03
N PRO A 385 -25.69 -11.58 -2.24
CA PRO A 385 -26.72 -12.05 -3.15
C PRO A 385 -27.57 -13.20 -2.63
N TYR A 386 -27.09 -13.99 -1.66
CA TYR A 386 -27.89 -15.04 -1.01
C TYR A 386 -28.82 -14.46 0.05
N PHE A 387 -28.32 -13.53 0.88
CA PHE A 387 -29.10 -12.91 1.94
C PHE A 387 -30.15 -11.94 1.41
N GLU A 388 -29.81 -11.13 0.41
CA GLU A 388 -30.69 -10.09 -0.14
C GLU A 388 -31.79 -10.64 -1.06
N ASP A 389 -31.73 -11.93 -1.43
CA ASP A 389 -32.69 -12.60 -2.32
C ASP A 389 -33.38 -13.80 -1.64
N PRO A 390 -34.56 -13.61 -1.01
CA PRO A 390 -35.30 -14.68 -0.37
C PRO A 390 -35.69 -15.85 -1.30
N SER A 391 -35.69 -15.66 -2.63
CA SER A 391 -35.97 -16.73 -3.58
C SER A 391 -34.87 -17.81 -3.59
N LYS A 392 -33.69 -17.48 -3.07
CA LYS A 392 -32.58 -18.42 -2.93
C LYS A 392 -32.66 -19.26 -1.66
N TRP A 393 -33.54 -18.99 -0.72
CA TRP A 393 -33.62 -19.75 0.53
C TRP A 393 -34.36 -21.07 0.34
N ALA A 394 -33.91 -22.14 1.00
CA ALA A 394 -34.67 -23.38 1.03
C ALA A 394 -36.00 -23.22 1.78
N THR A 395 -36.97 -24.10 1.51
CA THR A 395 -38.22 -24.15 2.27
C THR A 395 -37.94 -24.29 3.77
N GLY A 396 -38.52 -23.39 4.57
CA GLY A 396 -38.33 -23.37 6.03
C GLY A 396 -37.09 -22.60 6.51
N VAL A 397 -36.22 -22.17 5.59
CA VAL A 397 -35.10 -21.25 5.88
C VAL A 397 -35.60 -19.82 5.74
N VAL A 398 -35.49 -19.04 6.81
CA VAL A 398 -35.84 -17.61 6.83
C VAL A 398 -34.75 -16.90 7.62
N TRP A 399 -34.27 -15.79 7.07
CA TRP A 399 -33.23 -15.00 7.69
C TRP A 399 -33.72 -13.62 8.10
N THR A 400 -33.19 -13.12 9.22
CA THR A 400 -33.31 -11.72 9.63
C THR A 400 -32.02 -10.95 9.34
N PRO A 401 -32.07 -9.61 9.16
CA PRO A 401 -30.87 -8.79 8.97
C PRO A 401 -29.81 -8.96 10.08
N LEU A 402 -30.23 -9.17 11.34
CA LEU A 402 -29.30 -9.41 12.45
C LEU A 402 -28.61 -10.77 12.34
N GLN A 403 -29.28 -11.79 11.79
CA GLN A 403 -28.65 -13.09 11.53
C GLN A 403 -27.69 -13.02 10.33
N TRP A 404 -27.97 -12.18 9.32
CA TRP A 404 -27.01 -11.90 8.24
C TRP A 404 -25.74 -11.28 8.82
N ALA A 405 -25.92 -10.20 9.59
CA ALA A 405 -24.82 -9.48 10.21
C ALA A 405 -23.98 -10.40 11.13
N ALA A 406 -24.63 -11.27 11.91
CA ALA A 406 -23.94 -12.25 12.75
C ALA A 406 -23.13 -13.29 11.96
N VAL A 407 -23.52 -13.62 10.72
CA VAL A 407 -22.72 -14.48 9.82
C VAL A 407 -21.57 -13.69 9.20
N GLU A 408 -21.80 -12.40 8.92
CA GLU A 408 -20.81 -11.49 8.35
C GLU A 408 -19.77 -11.01 9.37
N GLY A 409 -20.03 -11.18 10.67
CA GLY A 409 -19.17 -10.73 11.77
C GLY A 409 -19.50 -9.33 12.31
N ASN A 410 -20.64 -8.76 11.90
CA ASN A 410 -21.03 -7.38 12.14
C ASN A 410 -22.30 -7.26 13.00
N LEU A 411 -22.55 -6.05 13.53
CA LEU A 411 -23.81 -5.74 14.23
C LEU A 411 -24.97 -5.53 13.26
N LEU A 412 -24.69 -4.98 12.07
CA LEU A 412 -25.64 -4.69 11.00
C LEU A 412 -25.03 -5.08 9.64
N PRO A 413 -25.85 -5.45 8.64
CA PRO A 413 -25.36 -5.79 7.30
C PRO A 413 -24.85 -4.59 6.50
N VAL A 414 -24.94 -3.38 7.06
CA VAL A 414 -24.54 -2.13 6.41
C VAL A 414 -23.05 -2.14 6.04
N ASP A 415 -22.21 -2.72 6.89
CA ASP A 415 -20.77 -2.82 6.62
C ASP A 415 -20.48 -3.62 5.35
N ALA A 416 -21.05 -4.83 5.25
CA ALA A 416 -20.90 -5.69 4.09
C ALA A 416 -21.40 -5.02 2.81
N ILE A 417 -22.54 -4.31 2.89
CA ILE A 417 -23.12 -3.57 1.76
C ILE A 417 -22.19 -2.45 1.29
N ILE A 418 -21.72 -1.59 2.21
CA ILE A 418 -20.86 -0.46 1.86
C ILE A 418 -19.50 -0.95 1.36
N SER A 419 -18.93 -1.97 2.00
CA SER A 419 -17.64 -2.56 1.63
C SER A 419 -17.67 -3.16 0.23
N ASP A 420 -18.69 -3.95 -0.10
CA ASP A 420 -18.84 -4.54 -1.42
C ASP A 420 -19.07 -3.48 -2.52
N ILE A 421 -20.02 -2.56 -2.32
CA ILE A 421 -20.28 -1.47 -3.28
C ILE A 421 -19.03 -0.59 -3.48
N GLY A 422 -18.32 -0.27 -2.39
CA GLY A 422 -17.18 0.64 -2.42
C GLY A 422 -15.92 0.03 -3.02
N PHE A 423 -15.65 -1.26 -2.78
CA PHE A 423 -14.32 -1.84 -3.01
C PHE A 423 -14.29 -2.99 -4.02
N PHE A 424 -15.37 -3.75 -4.20
CA PHE A 424 -15.32 -4.96 -5.04
C PHE A 424 -14.98 -4.65 -6.50
N SER A 425 -15.41 -3.48 -6.98
CA SER A 425 -15.14 -3.00 -8.34
C SER A 425 -13.65 -2.93 -8.71
N ALA A 426 -12.74 -2.78 -7.74
CA ALA A 426 -11.29 -2.73 -7.96
C ALA A 426 -10.70 -4.08 -8.43
N PHE A 427 -11.41 -5.18 -8.19
CA PHE A 427 -10.96 -6.52 -8.54
C PHE A 427 -11.58 -7.04 -9.84
N VAL A 428 -12.60 -6.36 -10.38
CA VAL A 428 -13.30 -6.79 -11.60
C VAL A 428 -12.52 -6.35 -12.85
N PRO A 429 -12.04 -7.28 -13.69
CA PRO A 429 -11.14 -6.97 -14.80
C PRO A 429 -11.78 -6.18 -15.94
N SER A 430 -13.10 -6.25 -16.07
CA SER A 430 -13.88 -5.53 -17.08
C SER A 430 -14.40 -4.16 -16.63
N ASN A 431 -14.12 -3.75 -15.39
CA ASN A 431 -14.44 -2.40 -14.96
C ASN A 431 -13.50 -1.38 -15.60
N LEU A 432 -13.93 -0.12 -15.64
CA LEU A 432 -13.07 0.97 -16.12
C LEU A 432 -11.81 1.08 -15.24
N CYS A 433 -10.66 1.30 -15.87
CA CYS A 433 -9.34 1.45 -15.25
C CYS A 433 -9.22 2.75 -14.42
N GLY A 434 -10.07 2.90 -13.40
CA GLY A 434 -10.27 4.13 -12.63
C GLY A 434 -11.28 5.10 -13.27
N ASP A 435 -11.48 6.24 -12.60
CA ASP A 435 -12.44 7.28 -13.03
C ASP A 435 -11.87 8.19 -14.14
N ILE A 436 -10.58 8.05 -14.46
CA ILE A 436 -9.89 8.83 -15.49
C ILE A 436 -9.76 7.97 -16.75
N ALA A 437 -10.31 8.44 -17.86
CA ALA A 437 -10.37 7.72 -19.13
C ALA A 437 -9.01 7.69 -19.87
N TYR A 438 -8.01 7.02 -19.29
CA TYR A 438 -6.76 6.69 -19.98
C TYR A 438 -6.91 5.51 -20.94
N VAL A 439 -7.90 4.65 -20.66
CA VAL A 439 -8.28 3.51 -21.47
C VAL A 439 -9.73 3.72 -21.85
N ASN A 440 -10.02 3.80 -23.14
CA ASN A 440 -11.38 3.93 -23.63
C ASN A 440 -12.16 2.65 -23.38
N ALA A 441 -13.49 2.75 -23.23
CA ALA A 441 -14.34 1.60 -22.92
C ALA A 441 -14.24 0.46 -23.96
N ASP A 442 -13.91 0.75 -25.22
CA ASP A 442 -13.69 -0.24 -26.28
C ASP A 442 -12.33 -0.96 -26.20
N GLN A 443 -11.37 -0.41 -25.44
CA GLN A 443 -10.05 -0.99 -25.20
C GLN A 443 -10.02 -1.87 -23.94
N VAL A 444 -10.97 -1.68 -23.02
CA VAL A 444 -11.10 -2.47 -21.79
C VAL A 444 -11.44 -3.91 -22.12
N TYR A 445 -10.92 -4.82 -21.30
CA TYR A 445 -11.21 -6.25 -21.38
C TYR A 445 -12.72 -6.52 -21.27
N ASN A 446 -13.22 -7.32 -22.21
CA ASN A 446 -14.53 -7.93 -22.11
C ASN A 446 -14.42 -9.39 -22.55
N ALA A 447 -14.86 -10.32 -21.71
CA ALA A 447 -14.70 -11.75 -21.95
C ALA A 447 -15.31 -12.23 -23.27
N GLU A 448 -16.34 -11.55 -23.78
CA GLU A 448 -17.05 -11.92 -25.01
C GLU A 448 -16.60 -11.09 -26.22
N THR A 449 -16.56 -9.76 -26.07
CA THR A 449 -16.40 -8.83 -27.20
C THR A 449 -14.96 -8.35 -27.39
N ASN A 450 -14.15 -8.32 -26.33
CA ASN A 450 -12.76 -7.88 -26.38
C ASN A 450 -11.86 -8.66 -25.40
N PRO A 451 -11.66 -9.97 -25.61
CA PRO A 451 -10.92 -10.81 -24.67
C PRO A 451 -9.43 -10.44 -24.61
N GLY A 452 -8.91 -9.71 -25.60
CA GLY A 452 -7.53 -9.22 -25.62
C GLY A 452 -7.34 -7.82 -24.99
N GLY A 453 -8.41 -7.20 -24.50
CA GLY A 453 -8.40 -5.85 -23.95
C GLY A 453 -7.60 -5.70 -22.66
N VAL A 454 -7.45 -4.46 -22.22
CA VAL A 454 -6.76 -4.10 -20.98
C VAL A 454 -7.58 -4.58 -19.79
N ARG A 455 -7.00 -5.44 -18.95
CA ARG A 455 -7.63 -5.92 -17.72
C ARG A 455 -7.30 -4.97 -16.57
N CYS A 456 -8.32 -4.35 -15.99
CA CYS A 456 -8.16 -3.28 -15.00
C CYS A 456 -8.18 -3.76 -13.54
N ALA A 457 -8.17 -5.07 -13.28
CA ALA A 457 -8.20 -5.60 -11.92
C ALA A 457 -6.84 -5.42 -11.23
N VAL A 458 -6.83 -5.13 -9.93
CA VAL A 458 -5.61 -4.98 -9.13
C VAL A 458 -4.64 -6.18 -9.24
N PRO A 459 -5.08 -7.47 -9.24
CA PRO A 459 -4.16 -8.58 -9.48
C PRO A 459 -3.46 -8.53 -10.84
N ASP A 460 -4.14 -8.04 -11.89
CA ASP A 460 -3.59 -7.96 -13.25
C ASP A 460 -2.47 -6.93 -13.37
N THR A 461 -2.49 -5.83 -12.59
CA THR A 461 -1.35 -4.89 -12.53
C THR A 461 -0.15 -5.42 -11.75
N MET A 462 -0.34 -6.47 -10.96
CA MET A 462 0.69 -7.16 -10.20
C MET A 462 1.16 -8.46 -10.86
N ILE A 463 0.89 -8.65 -12.16
CA ILE A 463 1.26 -9.88 -12.88
C ILE A 463 2.79 -10.15 -12.86
N ASN A 464 3.63 -9.11 -12.78
CA ASN A 464 5.08 -9.28 -12.62
C ASN A 464 5.45 -9.96 -11.28
N VAL A 465 4.59 -9.80 -10.27
CA VAL A 465 4.76 -10.37 -8.92
C VAL A 465 4.07 -11.72 -8.83
N PHE A 466 2.77 -11.80 -9.13
CA PHE A 466 2.00 -13.04 -8.99
C PHE A 466 2.29 -14.05 -10.08
N GLY A 467 2.72 -13.59 -11.25
CA GLY A 467 2.87 -14.41 -12.44
C GLY A 467 1.54 -14.76 -13.09
N PRO A 468 1.60 -15.26 -14.33
CA PRO A 468 0.43 -15.79 -15.01
C PRO A 468 0.00 -17.12 -14.39
N ARG A 469 -1.32 -17.36 -14.39
CA ARG A 469 -1.92 -18.65 -14.03
C ARG A 469 -1.35 -19.81 -14.86
N PRO A 470 -1.25 -21.03 -14.30
CA PRO A 470 -0.71 -22.18 -15.03
C PRO A 470 -1.69 -22.71 -16.10
N LYS A 471 -1.14 -23.35 -17.14
CA LYS A 471 -1.88 -23.71 -18.38
C LYS A 471 -3.05 -24.67 -18.17
N ASP A 472 -2.96 -25.51 -17.14
CA ASP A 472 -3.95 -26.51 -16.78
C ASP A 472 -5.26 -25.91 -16.27
N VAL A 473 -5.21 -24.69 -15.72
CA VAL A 473 -6.40 -23.98 -15.22
C VAL A 473 -6.89 -22.86 -16.13
N TRP A 474 -6.25 -22.65 -17.29
CA TRP A 474 -6.61 -21.59 -18.23
C TRP A 474 -8.08 -21.65 -18.67
N SER A 475 -8.73 -20.50 -18.62
CA SER A 475 -10.01 -20.24 -19.28
C SER A 475 -9.88 -20.37 -20.80
N GLU A 476 -11.01 -20.47 -21.49
CA GLU A 476 -11.04 -20.48 -22.97
C GLU A 476 -10.43 -19.20 -23.55
N ASN A 477 -10.60 -18.06 -22.88
CA ASN A 477 -9.98 -16.80 -23.28
C ASN A 477 -8.45 -16.84 -23.15
N GLU A 478 -7.92 -17.32 -22.03
CA GLU A 478 -6.46 -17.50 -21.85
C GLU A 478 -5.88 -18.46 -22.91
N LYS A 479 -6.56 -19.59 -23.18
CA LYS A 479 -6.16 -20.55 -24.23
C LYS A 479 -6.15 -19.90 -25.62
N LYS A 480 -7.21 -19.16 -25.97
CA LYS A 480 -7.33 -18.45 -27.26
C LYS A 480 -6.25 -17.39 -27.44
N LEU A 481 -5.88 -16.69 -26.36
CA LEU A 481 -4.85 -15.66 -26.38
C LEU A 481 -3.42 -16.22 -26.29
N GLY A 482 -3.27 -17.49 -25.89
CA GLY A 482 -1.97 -18.14 -25.70
C GLY A 482 -1.19 -17.62 -24.48
N LYS A 483 -1.84 -16.94 -23.54
CA LYS A 483 -1.25 -16.38 -22.32
C LYS A 483 -2.20 -16.51 -21.13
N GLY A 484 -1.64 -16.72 -19.93
CA GLY A 484 -2.40 -16.73 -18.68
C GLY A 484 -2.64 -15.32 -18.15
N PHE A 485 -3.77 -15.09 -17.49
CA PHE A 485 -4.04 -13.88 -16.71
C PHE A 485 -3.35 -13.96 -15.34
N ALA A 486 -3.34 -12.88 -14.58
CA ALA A 486 -2.74 -12.89 -13.24
C ALA A 486 -3.43 -13.90 -12.32
N GLY A 487 -2.65 -14.55 -11.45
CA GLY A 487 -3.19 -15.44 -10.42
C GLY A 487 -4.01 -14.70 -9.37
N LEU A 488 -5.11 -15.32 -8.93
CA LEU A 488 -5.95 -14.82 -7.86
C LEU A 488 -5.45 -15.39 -6.53
N ALA A 489 -4.90 -14.53 -5.68
CA ALA A 489 -4.42 -14.87 -4.34
C ALA A 489 -5.56 -14.86 -3.30
N ALA A 490 -6.70 -15.46 -3.64
CA ALA A 490 -7.89 -15.60 -2.78
C ALA A 490 -8.56 -16.96 -3.02
N ASP A 491 -9.18 -17.53 -1.99
CA ASP A 491 -9.79 -18.86 -2.01
C ASP A 491 -10.95 -18.93 -1.03
N ASN A 492 -12.03 -19.66 -1.31
CA ASN A 492 -13.08 -19.92 -0.32
C ASN A 492 -13.49 -21.39 -0.20
N VAL A 493 -12.65 -22.32 -0.66
CA VAL A 493 -12.82 -23.77 -0.47
C VAL A 493 -12.68 -24.09 1.02
N GLY A 494 -13.58 -24.91 1.55
CA GLY A 494 -13.54 -25.35 2.96
C GLY A 494 -14.01 -24.31 4.00
N VAL A 495 -14.26 -23.06 3.61
CA VAL A 495 -14.76 -22.01 4.52
C VAL A 495 -16.20 -22.31 4.94
N GLN A 496 -16.42 -22.40 6.26
CA GLN A 496 -17.73 -22.67 6.87
C GLN A 496 -18.40 -21.35 7.32
N TYR A 497 -19.01 -20.61 6.40
CA TYR A 497 -19.64 -19.32 6.73
C TYR A 497 -20.74 -19.50 7.78
N GLY A 498 -20.70 -18.68 8.84
CA GLY A 498 -21.69 -18.71 9.93
C GLY A 498 -21.43 -19.77 11.02
N LEU A 499 -20.25 -20.39 11.07
CA LEU A 499 -19.95 -21.46 12.04
C LEU A 499 -20.10 -20.98 13.50
N ALA A 500 -19.51 -19.85 13.87
CA ALA A 500 -19.66 -19.31 15.22
C ALA A 500 -21.12 -18.94 15.53
N SER A 501 -21.85 -18.39 14.55
CA SER A 501 -23.28 -18.07 14.69
C SER A 501 -24.12 -19.33 14.93
N LEU A 502 -23.77 -20.46 14.29
CA LEU A 502 -24.38 -21.77 14.54
C LEU A 502 -24.05 -22.28 15.95
N GLN A 503 -22.78 -22.22 16.34
CA GLN A 503 -22.31 -22.66 17.66
C GLN A 503 -23.02 -21.92 18.80
N GLN A 504 -23.29 -20.63 18.60
CA GLN A 504 -24.01 -19.77 19.55
C GLN A 504 -25.53 -19.92 19.49
N GLY A 505 -26.07 -20.69 18.54
CA GLY A 505 -27.51 -20.87 18.36
C GLY A 505 -28.24 -19.66 17.76
N ILE A 506 -27.51 -18.71 17.17
CA ILE A 506 -28.08 -17.53 16.48
C ILE A 506 -28.75 -17.96 15.17
N ILE A 507 -28.18 -18.96 14.49
CA ILE A 507 -28.73 -19.57 13.28
C ILE A 507 -28.97 -21.07 13.49
N THR A 508 -29.91 -21.63 12.73
CA THR A 508 -30.21 -23.07 12.80
C THR A 508 -29.24 -23.90 11.95
N PRO A 509 -29.09 -25.21 12.21
CA PRO A 509 -28.35 -26.10 11.34
C PRO A 509 -28.81 -26.08 9.87
N ASP A 510 -30.12 -25.94 9.62
CA ASP A 510 -30.67 -25.89 8.26
C ASP A 510 -30.30 -24.58 7.54
N MET A 511 -30.30 -23.45 8.25
CA MET A 511 -29.79 -22.17 7.73
C MET A 511 -28.31 -22.27 7.36
N PHE A 512 -27.49 -22.83 8.25
CA PHE A 512 -26.05 -22.98 8.04
C PHE A 512 -25.73 -23.87 6.82
N ILE A 513 -26.43 -25.00 6.67
CA ILE A 513 -26.25 -25.91 5.55
C ILE A 513 -26.77 -25.29 4.25
N ASP A 514 -27.92 -24.61 4.28
CA ASP A 514 -28.50 -23.97 3.10
C ASP A 514 -27.60 -22.87 2.53
N LEU A 515 -27.05 -22.03 3.42
CA LEU A 515 -26.06 -21.02 3.06
C LEU A 515 -24.85 -21.69 2.40
N ASN A 516 -24.15 -22.58 3.11
CA ASN A 516 -22.91 -23.16 2.61
C ASN A 516 -23.08 -24.03 1.35
N ALA A 517 -24.31 -24.52 1.08
CA ALA A 517 -24.66 -25.22 -0.14
C ALA A 517 -24.82 -24.33 -1.38
N LYS A 518 -25.13 -23.04 -1.17
CA LYS A 518 -25.49 -22.10 -2.24
C LYS A 518 -24.45 -20.99 -2.43
N ILE A 519 -23.55 -20.82 -1.47
CA ILE A 519 -22.37 -19.95 -1.64
C ILE A 519 -21.36 -20.66 -2.55
N GLY A 520 -21.22 -20.11 -3.76
CA GLY A 520 -20.23 -20.51 -4.74
C GLY A 520 -18.95 -19.69 -4.62
N GLY A 521 -18.39 -19.31 -5.76
CA GLY A 521 -17.18 -18.49 -5.87
C GLY A 521 -17.24 -17.58 -7.08
N VAL A 522 -16.08 -17.11 -7.52
CA VAL A 522 -15.94 -16.34 -8.76
C VAL A 522 -14.94 -17.01 -9.71
N ASN A 523 -15.11 -16.81 -11.01
CA ASN A 523 -14.13 -17.24 -12.01
C ASN A 523 -13.01 -16.19 -12.20
N VAL A 524 -12.09 -16.42 -13.14
CA VAL A 524 -10.97 -15.50 -13.45
C VAL A 524 -11.43 -14.12 -13.96
N ASP A 525 -12.67 -14.01 -14.42
CA ASP A 525 -13.29 -12.75 -14.85
C ASP A 525 -14.15 -12.11 -13.74
N ILE A 526 -14.02 -12.64 -12.52
CA ILE A 526 -14.71 -12.21 -11.30
C ILE A 526 -16.25 -12.29 -11.47
N GLN A 527 -16.72 -13.22 -12.29
CA GLN A 527 -18.14 -13.52 -12.44
C GLN A 527 -18.55 -14.64 -11.47
N PRO A 528 -19.71 -14.55 -10.81
CA PRO A 528 -20.22 -15.59 -9.92
C PRO A 528 -20.34 -16.95 -10.62
N VAL A 529 -19.89 -18.01 -9.94
CA VAL A 529 -20.00 -19.40 -10.38
C VAL A 529 -20.43 -20.29 -9.21
N ALA A 530 -21.08 -21.41 -9.52
CA ALA A 530 -21.64 -22.29 -8.48
C ALA A 530 -20.57 -23.01 -7.63
N HIS A 531 -19.37 -23.23 -8.16
CA HIS A 531 -18.27 -23.84 -7.42
C HIS A 531 -17.46 -22.77 -6.69
N ARG A 532 -16.90 -23.14 -5.53
CA ARG A 532 -16.04 -22.27 -4.73
C ARG A 532 -14.75 -21.91 -5.50
N LEU A 533 -14.25 -20.70 -5.24
CA LEU A 533 -13.01 -20.19 -5.81
C LEU A 533 -11.84 -20.96 -5.19
N LYS A 534 -11.10 -21.66 -6.05
CA LYS A 534 -9.80 -22.25 -5.70
C LYS A 534 -8.69 -21.26 -6.02
N GLY A 535 -7.96 -20.81 -4.99
CA GLY A 535 -6.87 -19.86 -5.14
C GLY A 535 -5.68 -20.44 -5.90
N ASP A 536 -4.97 -19.58 -6.64
CA ASP A 536 -3.73 -19.93 -7.33
C ASP A 536 -2.58 -20.01 -6.31
N GLU A 537 -2.10 -21.21 -6.03
CA GLU A 537 -1.10 -21.45 -4.97
C GLU A 537 0.25 -20.79 -5.28
N ALA A 538 0.63 -20.66 -6.55
CA ALA A 538 1.85 -19.97 -6.92
C ALA A 538 1.70 -18.46 -6.67
N ALA A 539 0.55 -17.87 -7.03
CA ALA A 539 0.25 -16.48 -6.73
C ALA A 539 0.16 -16.22 -5.22
N LEU A 540 -0.47 -17.11 -4.44
CA LEU A 540 -0.54 -17.04 -2.98
C LEU A 540 0.86 -17.00 -2.36
N GLY A 541 1.71 -17.98 -2.70
CA GLY A 541 3.09 -18.03 -2.19
C GLY A 541 3.89 -16.78 -2.54
N ARG A 542 3.70 -16.24 -3.77
CA ARG A 542 4.36 -15.00 -4.19
C ARG A 542 3.79 -13.76 -3.48
N ALA A 543 2.50 -13.74 -3.18
CA ALA A 543 1.86 -12.64 -2.45
C ALA A 543 2.39 -12.50 -1.02
N TYR A 544 2.59 -13.62 -0.30
CA TYR A 544 3.27 -13.61 1.00
C TYR A 544 4.73 -13.16 0.87
N ARG A 545 5.46 -13.77 -0.07
CA ARG A 545 6.90 -13.51 -0.25
C ARG A 545 7.20 -12.05 -0.60
N SER A 546 6.38 -11.42 -1.45
CA SER A 546 6.55 -10.03 -1.86
C SER A 546 6.05 -9.01 -0.84
N GLY A 547 5.28 -9.44 0.17
CA GLY A 547 4.63 -8.56 1.14
C GLY A 547 3.31 -7.96 0.63
N ALA A 548 2.80 -8.42 -0.52
CA ALA A 548 1.43 -8.10 -0.94
C ALA A 548 0.40 -8.60 0.08
N ILE A 549 0.65 -9.74 0.72
CA ILE A 549 0.03 -10.11 2.01
C ILE A 549 1.03 -9.77 3.11
N ASN A 550 0.67 -8.85 4.01
CA ASN A 550 1.60 -8.27 4.97
C ASN A 550 1.67 -9.11 6.25
N VAL A 551 2.63 -10.03 6.36
CA VAL A 551 2.78 -10.87 7.57
C VAL A 551 3.54 -10.20 8.72
N ALA A 552 3.93 -8.93 8.58
CA ALA A 552 4.56 -8.08 9.60
C ALA A 552 5.96 -8.49 10.12
N ASN A 553 6.63 -9.49 9.52
CA ASN A 553 7.88 -10.06 10.04
C ASN A 553 9.08 -9.08 10.02
N ASN A 554 9.04 -8.02 9.22
CA ASN A 554 10.10 -7.00 9.17
C ASN A 554 9.69 -5.67 9.82
N LEU A 555 8.47 -5.54 10.33
CA LEU A 555 8.00 -4.30 10.96
C LEU A 555 8.66 -3.98 12.30
N LYS A 556 9.38 -4.93 12.91
CA LYS A 556 10.08 -4.76 14.19
C LYS A 556 11.09 -3.59 14.19
N ASP A 557 11.63 -3.25 13.02
CA ASP A 557 12.64 -2.21 12.84
C ASP A 557 12.03 -0.86 12.38
N THR A 558 10.72 -0.66 12.56
CA THR A 558 10.02 0.59 12.24
C THR A 558 9.18 1.05 13.43
N ALA A 559 9.24 2.32 13.81
CA ALA A 559 8.35 2.86 14.83
C ALA A 559 6.94 3.10 14.26
N ILE A 560 5.88 2.65 14.95
CA ILE A 560 4.50 2.69 14.41
C ILE A 560 3.57 3.34 15.44
N ILE A 561 2.83 4.37 15.01
CA ILE A 561 1.72 4.94 15.78
C ILE A 561 0.47 4.85 14.90
N SER A 562 -0.40 3.87 15.16
CA SER A 562 -1.64 3.68 14.40
C SER A 562 -2.77 4.52 14.98
N LEU A 563 -3.45 5.26 14.12
CA LEU A 563 -4.56 6.16 14.47
C LEU A 563 -5.88 5.54 14.04
N THR A 564 -6.78 5.33 14.99
CA THR A 564 -8.06 4.68 14.71
C THR A 564 -9.13 5.13 15.68
N GLY A 565 -10.38 5.01 15.28
CA GLY A 565 -11.54 5.32 16.11
C GLY A 565 -12.60 4.25 16.03
N PRO A 566 -13.77 4.48 16.62
CA PRO A 566 -14.85 3.52 16.62
C PRO A 566 -15.35 3.26 15.21
N ASP A 567 -15.79 2.04 14.98
CA ASP A 567 -16.32 1.59 13.70
C ASP A 567 -17.75 2.12 13.49
N PRO A 568 -18.01 2.92 12.44
CA PRO A 568 -19.36 3.36 12.12
C PRO A 568 -20.16 2.34 11.29
N GLY A 569 -19.59 1.18 10.94
CA GLY A 569 -20.18 0.17 10.07
C GLY A 569 -20.13 0.56 8.59
N ILE A 570 -19.03 1.18 8.14
CA ILE A 570 -18.85 1.69 6.76
C ILE A 570 -17.51 1.23 6.12
N ALA A 571 -17.20 -0.06 6.23
CA ALA A 571 -16.05 -0.77 5.64
C ALA A 571 -14.66 -0.50 6.25
N HIS A 572 -14.50 0.60 7.01
CA HIS A 572 -13.28 0.96 7.74
C HIS A 572 -13.23 0.31 9.13
N ASP A 573 -13.32 -1.02 9.16
CA ASP A 573 -13.43 -1.76 10.41
C ASP A 573 -12.27 -1.48 11.36
N ALA A 574 -12.58 -1.18 12.62
CA ALA A 574 -11.55 -0.84 13.60
C ALA A 574 -10.58 -2.03 13.84
N TYR A 575 -11.05 -3.29 13.71
CA TYR A 575 -10.26 -4.51 13.96
C TYR A 575 -8.93 -4.54 13.19
N ARG A 576 -8.86 -3.88 12.02
CA ARG A 576 -7.71 -3.87 11.11
C ARG A 576 -6.40 -3.41 11.78
N THR A 577 -6.49 -2.45 12.69
CA THR A 577 -5.34 -2.00 13.49
C THR A 577 -4.83 -3.10 14.44
N TRP A 578 -5.75 -3.87 15.04
CA TRP A 578 -5.41 -5.00 15.90
C TRP A 578 -4.97 -6.23 15.11
N ALA A 579 -5.44 -6.42 13.88
CA ALA A 579 -4.92 -7.43 12.98
C ALA A 579 -3.41 -7.24 12.76
N ILE A 580 -2.95 -6.01 12.51
CA ILE A 580 -1.52 -5.70 12.39
C ILE A 580 -0.77 -5.97 13.70
N ARG A 581 -1.31 -5.54 14.86
CA ARG A 581 -0.69 -5.86 16.15
C ARG A 581 -0.56 -7.37 16.37
N ALA A 582 -1.61 -8.14 16.07
CA ALA A 582 -1.59 -9.59 16.20
C ALA A 582 -0.57 -10.26 15.26
N ARG A 583 -0.42 -9.76 14.04
CA ARG A 583 0.64 -10.21 13.11
C ARG A 583 2.03 -9.90 13.66
N MET A 584 2.23 -8.71 14.24
CA MET A 584 3.48 -8.36 14.90
C MET A 584 3.76 -9.26 16.11
N ASP A 585 2.78 -9.49 16.97
CA ASP A 585 2.91 -10.39 18.13
C ASP A 585 3.31 -11.80 17.70
N ARG A 586 2.68 -12.32 16.64
CA ARG A 586 3.04 -13.63 16.07
C ARG A 586 4.51 -13.67 15.62
N GLU A 587 5.00 -12.62 14.97
CA GLU A 587 6.37 -12.58 14.43
C GLU A 587 7.45 -12.14 15.45
N GLN A 588 7.05 -11.52 16.57
CA GLN A 588 7.94 -10.90 17.55
C GLN A 588 7.78 -11.52 18.95
N ASN A 589 7.50 -12.82 19.04
CA ASN A 589 7.42 -13.58 20.28
C ASN A 589 6.42 -13.02 21.32
N GLY A 590 5.25 -12.61 20.84
CA GLY A 590 4.15 -12.07 21.66
C GLY A 590 4.39 -10.64 22.15
N GLN A 591 5.25 -9.88 21.47
CA GLN A 591 5.58 -8.50 21.83
C GLN A 591 5.42 -7.56 20.64
N HIS A 592 5.16 -6.28 20.93
CA HIS A 592 5.04 -5.21 19.94
C HIS A 592 5.60 -3.89 20.48
N PRO A 593 6.86 -3.85 20.98
CA PRO A 593 7.37 -2.69 21.71
C PRO A 593 7.48 -1.43 20.84
N ASN A 594 7.51 -1.60 19.51
CA ASN A 594 7.60 -0.57 18.50
C ASN A 594 6.24 -0.16 17.88
N HIS A 595 5.10 -0.64 18.40
CA HIS A 595 3.77 -0.31 17.87
C HIS A 595 2.83 0.23 18.94
N LEU A 596 2.36 1.45 18.73
CA LEU A 596 1.34 2.12 19.54
C LEU A 596 0.03 2.21 18.77
N ILE A 597 -1.09 2.03 19.48
CA ILE A 597 -2.43 2.29 18.98
C ILE A 597 -2.99 3.50 19.73
N TRP A 598 -3.35 4.54 18.98
CA TRP A 598 -4.07 5.69 19.49
C TRP A 598 -5.52 5.57 19.06
N PHE A 599 -6.34 5.12 20.00
CA PHE A 599 -7.77 4.95 19.83
C PHE A 599 -8.51 6.14 20.44
N GLY A 600 -9.26 6.87 19.62
CA GLY A 600 -10.01 8.05 20.07
C GLY A 600 -11.53 7.90 19.94
N ALA A 601 -12.28 8.98 20.16
CA ALA A 601 -13.74 8.99 20.13
C ALA A 601 -14.34 9.30 18.75
N VAL A 602 -13.57 9.90 17.84
CA VAL A 602 -14.01 10.26 16.49
C VAL A 602 -14.00 9.00 15.61
N PRO A 603 -15.14 8.61 14.99
CA PRO A 603 -15.20 7.42 14.14
C PRO A 603 -14.11 7.41 13.07
N ILE A 604 -13.58 6.22 12.76
CA ILE A 604 -12.54 5.96 11.75
C ILE A 604 -11.16 6.54 12.09
N ILE A 605 -11.06 7.83 12.43
CA ILE A 605 -9.80 8.58 12.55
C ILE A 605 -9.31 8.76 14.00
N GLY A 606 -10.13 8.43 14.99
CA GLY A 606 -9.81 8.52 16.41
C GLY A 606 -9.97 9.92 16.98
N ASP A 607 -9.24 10.90 16.45
CA ASP A 607 -9.35 12.30 16.88
C ASP A 607 -8.98 13.24 15.72
N THR A 608 -9.53 14.45 15.73
CA THR A 608 -9.24 15.46 14.70
C THR A 608 -7.80 15.98 14.78
N THR A 609 -7.12 15.83 15.92
CA THR A 609 -5.76 16.31 16.16
C THR A 609 -4.69 15.23 16.03
N PHE A 610 -5.07 13.95 16.04
CA PHE A 610 -4.12 12.84 16.11
C PHE A 610 -3.11 12.82 14.97
N THR A 611 -3.48 13.21 13.75
CA THR A 611 -2.54 13.23 12.61
C THR A 611 -1.34 14.15 12.88
N ASN A 612 -1.59 15.34 13.43
CA ASN A 612 -0.55 16.29 13.83
C ASN A 612 0.25 15.76 15.02
N GLU A 613 -0.44 15.32 16.06
CA GLU A 613 0.19 14.85 17.29
C GLU A 613 1.07 13.63 17.07
N ALA A 614 0.66 12.72 16.18
CA ALA A 614 1.38 11.48 15.89
C ALA A 614 2.69 11.75 15.15
N VAL A 615 2.72 12.66 14.18
CA VAL A 615 3.97 13.05 13.50
C VAL A 615 4.94 13.70 14.48
N LEU A 616 4.46 14.57 15.38
CA LEU A 616 5.30 15.19 16.41
C LEU A 616 5.76 14.20 17.48
N ALA A 617 4.94 13.21 17.83
CA ALA A 617 5.33 12.12 18.73
C ALA A 617 6.37 11.19 18.08
N MET A 618 6.18 10.86 16.80
CA MET A 618 7.11 10.06 16.01
C MET A 618 8.46 10.75 15.90
N ASP A 619 8.48 12.07 15.67
CA ASP A 619 9.69 12.89 15.67
C ASP A 619 10.50 12.73 16.96
N ARG A 620 9.85 12.92 18.12
CA ARG A 620 10.49 12.74 19.44
C ARG A 620 11.05 11.34 19.61
N TRP A 621 10.32 10.33 19.13
CA TRP A 621 10.76 8.94 19.22
C TRP A 621 11.99 8.68 18.35
N LEU A 622 11.97 9.02 17.07
CA LEU A 622 13.09 8.80 16.16
C LEU A 622 14.32 9.62 16.54
N THR A 623 14.12 10.87 16.99
CA THR A 623 15.20 11.73 17.50
C THR A 623 15.87 11.13 18.74
N ALA A 624 15.13 10.40 19.58
CA ALA A 624 15.71 9.69 20.73
C ALA A 624 16.50 8.43 20.32
N VAL A 625 16.18 7.82 19.16
CA VAL A 625 16.88 6.64 18.63
C VAL A 625 18.23 7.01 17.99
N GLU A 626 18.31 8.13 17.27
CA GLU A 626 19.53 8.54 16.55
C GLU A 626 20.83 8.59 17.37
N PRO A 627 20.88 9.17 18.60
CA PRO A 627 22.11 9.22 19.38
C PRO A 627 22.49 7.86 20.00
N ASP A 628 21.68 6.81 19.83
CA ASP A 628 21.97 5.48 20.34
C ASP A 628 23.00 4.74 19.47
N LEU A 629 24.27 4.93 19.83
CA LEU A 629 25.42 4.30 19.18
C LEU A 629 25.71 2.87 19.65
N ARG A 630 24.84 2.26 20.48
CA ARG A 630 25.08 0.89 20.96
C ARG A 630 25.08 -0.10 19.79
N GLU A 631 25.91 -1.12 19.90
CA GLU A 631 26.00 -2.24 18.94
C GLU A 631 24.92 -3.30 19.25
N VAL A 632 23.65 -2.89 19.15
CA VAL A 632 22.46 -3.74 19.34
C VAL A 632 21.53 -3.62 18.13
N PRO A 633 20.65 -4.62 17.87
CA PRO A 633 19.70 -4.54 16.76
C PRO A 633 18.84 -3.27 16.78
N LEU A 634 18.49 -2.72 15.60
CA LEU A 634 17.66 -1.51 15.50
C LEU A 634 16.33 -1.64 16.26
N SER A 635 15.61 -2.74 16.11
CA SER A 635 14.41 -3.07 16.89
C SER A 635 14.58 -2.87 18.39
N GLN A 636 15.75 -3.20 18.95
CA GLN A 636 16.04 -2.96 20.37
C GLN A 636 16.20 -1.47 20.66
N LYS A 637 16.86 -0.71 19.78
CA LYS A 637 16.99 0.76 19.93
C LYS A 637 15.64 1.46 19.85
N ILE A 638 14.80 1.08 18.88
CA ILE A 638 13.44 1.63 18.73
C ILE A 638 12.62 1.36 19.99
N ALA A 639 12.64 0.12 20.49
CA ALA A 639 11.92 -0.25 21.69
C ALA A 639 12.40 0.51 22.95
N GLN A 640 13.73 0.59 23.15
CA GLN A 640 14.32 1.12 24.38
C GLN A 640 14.41 2.65 24.44
N ASN A 641 14.48 3.32 23.27
CA ASN A 641 14.52 4.78 23.20
C ASN A 641 13.13 5.41 22.96
N LYS A 642 12.04 4.62 23.01
CA LYS A 642 10.69 5.16 23.01
C LYS A 642 10.49 6.07 24.23
N PRO A 643 10.12 7.35 24.05
CA PRO A 643 9.86 8.26 25.15
C PRO A 643 8.84 7.67 26.13
N GLY A 644 9.07 7.81 27.44
CA GLY A 644 8.25 7.15 28.47
C GLY A 644 6.78 7.60 28.50
N ASP A 645 6.45 8.76 27.94
CA ASP A 645 5.09 9.25 27.77
C ASP A 645 4.39 8.67 26.52
N LEU A 646 5.11 7.99 25.63
CA LEU A 646 4.54 7.35 24.44
C LEU A 646 4.12 5.91 24.73
N HIS A 647 2.81 5.75 24.83
CA HIS A 647 2.11 4.50 25.08
C HIS A 647 0.85 4.46 24.21
N ASP A 648 0.14 3.32 24.24
CA ASP A 648 -1.20 3.26 23.68
C ASP A 648 -2.07 4.33 24.32
N ARG A 649 -2.86 5.03 23.50
CA ARG A 649 -3.74 6.10 23.94
C ARG A 649 -5.19 5.68 23.75
N CYS A 650 -5.99 6.09 24.72
CA CYS A 650 -7.41 5.80 24.81
C CYS A 650 -8.11 7.03 25.37
N THR A 651 -9.12 7.55 24.69
CA THR A 651 -9.93 8.65 25.23
C THR A 651 -10.96 8.13 26.23
N GLN A 652 -11.07 8.78 27.40
CA GLN A 652 -12.20 8.57 28.32
C GLN A 652 -13.43 9.23 27.71
N LEU A 653 -14.48 8.43 27.45
CA LEU A 653 -15.79 8.95 27.08
C LEU A 653 -16.54 9.26 28.37
N ASP A 654 -16.59 10.53 28.77
CA ASP A 654 -17.55 11.01 29.76
C ASP A 654 -18.95 10.98 29.12
N SER A 655 -19.57 9.80 29.16
CA SER A 655 -20.91 9.48 28.67
C SER A 655 -21.14 9.45 27.15
N VAL A 656 -21.50 8.26 26.64
CA VAL A 656 -22.10 8.05 25.31
C VAL A 656 -23.64 8.10 25.37
N VAL A 657 -24.20 8.45 26.54
CA VAL A 657 -25.62 8.36 26.85
C VAL A 657 -26.14 9.75 27.22
N SER A 658 -27.08 10.27 26.43
CA SER A 658 -27.94 11.37 26.85
C SER A 658 -29.23 10.81 27.47
N PRO A 659 -30.03 11.61 28.19
CA PRO A 659 -31.35 11.19 28.69
C PRO A 659 -32.31 10.68 27.59
N ASP A 660 -31.99 10.95 26.32
CA ASP A 660 -32.77 10.56 25.13
C ASP A 660 -32.18 9.35 24.38
N GLY A 661 -31.11 8.72 24.90
CA GLY A 661 -30.45 7.54 24.29
C GLY A 661 -29.00 7.79 23.85
N PHE A 662 -28.46 6.88 23.02
CA PHE A 662 -27.08 6.93 22.53
C PHE A 662 -26.87 8.20 21.68
N PHE A 663 -25.90 9.03 22.06
CA PHE A 663 -25.62 10.29 21.36
C PHE A 663 -24.17 10.27 20.86
N LEU A 664 -23.99 10.21 19.54
CA LEU A 664 -22.71 10.48 18.86
C LEU A 664 -22.74 11.94 18.37
N PRO A 665 -22.15 12.90 19.12
CA PRO A 665 -22.34 14.33 18.85
C PRO A 665 -21.85 14.79 17.47
N VAL A 666 -20.97 14.02 16.84
CA VAL A 666 -20.21 14.42 15.63
C VAL A 666 -20.66 13.62 14.39
N ALA A 667 -21.36 12.52 14.58
CA ALA A 667 -21.77 11.62 13.50
C ALA A 667 -22.81 12.27 12.56
N GLY A 668 -23.74 13.09 13.07
CA GLY A 668 -24.78 13.73 12.26
C GLY A 668 -24.26 14.77 11.24
N VAL A 669 -23.07 15.34 11.44
CA VAL A 669 -22.49 16.33 10.50
C VAL A 669 -21.53 15.68 9.50
N LEU A 670 -20.86 14.59 9.89
CA LEU A 670 -19.93 13.84 9.02
C LEU A 670 -20.64 12.76 8.20
N LEU A 671 -21.61 12.05 8.77
CA LEU A 671 -22.25 10.91 8.13
C LEU A 671 -23.44 11.30 7.24
N ASP A 672 -24.19 12.35 7.57
CA ASP A 672 -25.39 12.72 6.80
C ASP A 672 -25.07 13.18 5.35
N PRO A 673 -23.97 13.93 5.10
CA PRO A 673 -23.55 14.26 3.73
C PRO A 673 -22.97 13.06 2.95
N ILE A 674 -22.33 12.10 3.63
CA ILE A 674 -21.68 10.93 3.02
C ILE A 674 -22.70 9.81 2.74
N LEU A 675 -23.59 9.56 3.70
CA LEU A 675 -24.51 8.42 3.70
C LEU A 675 -25.93 8.80 3.27
N GLY A 676 -26.38 10.05 3.45
CA GLY A 676 -27.73 10.49 3.09
C GLY A 676 -28.14 10.17 1.65
N PRO A 677 -27.28 10.40 0.63
CA PRO A 677 -27.59 10.07 -0.77
C PRO A 677 -27.60 8.56 -1.08
N VAL A 678 -26.83 7.77 -0.35
CA VAL A 678 -26.63 6.32 -0.60
C VAL A 678 -27.63 5.47 0.19
N LEU A 679 -27.86 5.82 1.45
CA LEU A 679 -28.73 5.09 2.36
C LEU A 679 -30.20 5.54 2.31
N GLY A 680 -30.48 6.78 1.91
CA GLY A 680 -31.85 7.31 1.81
C GLY A 680 -32.81 6.45 0.97
N PRO A 681 -32.37 5.86 -0.16
CA PRO A 681 -33.19 4.93 -0.96
C PRO A 681 -33.14 3.47 -0.49
N ILE A 682 -32.09 3.04 0.23
CA ILE A 682 -31.82 1.63 0.58
C ILE A 682 -32.41 1.27 1.95
N LEU A 683 -32.48 2.23 2.87
CA LEU A 683 -33.12 2.08 4.17
C LEU A 683 -34.65 2.16 4.01
N SER A 684 -35.26 1.04 3.67
CA SER A 684 -36.72 0.86 3.85
C SER A 684 -37.13 1.27 5.28
N PRO A 685 -38.34 1.82 5.50
CA PRO A 685 -38.84 2.18 6.84
C PRO A 685 -38.76 1.06 7.88
N THR A 686 -38.63 -0.20 7.42
CA THR A 686 -38.46 -1.39 8.26
C THR A 686 -37.10 -1.49 8.93
N LEU A 687 -36.01 -1.00 8.32
CA LEU A 687 -34.67 -1.05 8.92
C LEU A 687 -34.48 0.03 10.00
N TYR A 688 -35.18 1.17 9.87
CA TYR A 688 -35.24 2.22 10.89
C TYR A 688 -35.85 1.74 12.22
N ALA A 689 -36.77 0.76 12.18
CA ALA A 689 -37.40 0.19 13.37
C ALA A 689 -36.52 -0.83 14.12
N ALA A 690 -35.56 -1.47 13.43
CA ALA A 690 -34.59 -2.39 14.05
C ALA A 690 -33.49 -1.65 14.83
N LEU A 691 -33.32 -0.35 14.58
CA LEU A 691 -32.43 0.56 15.31
C LEU A 691 -33.09 1.13 16.59
N ASN A 692 -34.27 0.64 16.97
CA ASN A 692 -35.00 1.11 18.17
C ASN A 692 -34.27 0.65 19.46
N PRO A 693 -33.83 1.58 20.34
CA PRO A 693 -32.89 1.35 21.44
C PRO A 693 -33.42 0.52 22.63
N ALA A 694 -34.53 -0.20 22.48
CA ALA A 694 -35.13 -1.01 23.56
C ALA A 694 -34.53 -2.42 23.72
N THR A 695 -33.55 -2.82 22.91
CA THR A 695 -32.93 -4.16 22.98
C THR A 695 -31.55 -4.13 23.66
N GLY A 696 -31.55 -3.71 24.93
CA GLY A 696 -30.67 -4.21 26.00
C GLY A 696 -29.15 -4.23 25.74
N LEU A 697 -28.47 -3.15 26.14
CA LEU A 697 -27.05 -3.15 26.49
C LEU A 697 -26.92 -2.94 28.01
N ILE A 698 -26.25 -3.86 28.72
CA ILE A 698 -25.87 -3.67 30.13
C ILE A 698 -24.54 -2.92 30.16
N VAL A 699 -24.43 -1.84 30.93
CA VAL A 699 -23.18 -1.07 31.11
C VAL A 699 -22.69 -1.27 32.54
N ASP A 700 -21.39 -1.59 32.70
CA ASP A 700 -20.72 -1.67 34.00
C ASP A 700 -20.50 -0.24 34.56
N PRO A 701 -21.08 0.12 35.72
CA PRO A 701 -21.02 1.46 36.26
C PRO A 701 -19.71 1.81 37.00
N LEU A 702 -18.72 0.92 37.06
CA LEU A 702 -17.57 1.08 37.97
C LEU A 702 -16.25 1.51 37.32
N LEU A 703 -16.08 1.41 35.99
CA LEU A 703 -14.74 1.54 35.39
C LEU A 703 -14.53 2.69 34.38
N SER A 704 -15.57 3.33 33.83
CA SER A 704 -15.49 4.55 32.96
C SER A 704 -14.24 4.67 32.05
N THR A 705 -13.75 3.57 31.49
CA THR A 705 -12.60 3.53 30.58
C THR A 705 -12.92 2.58 29.44
N VAL A 706 -12.80 3.08 28.20
CA VAL A 706 -12.89 2.25 27.00
C VAL A 706 -11.49 2.15 26.42
N CYS A 707 -10.76 1.13 26.87
CA CYS A 707 -9.77 0.46 26.06
C CYS A 707 -9.55 -0.96 26.54
N GLY A 708 -9.53 -1.89 25.58
CA GLY A 708 -9.40 -3.31 25.84
C GLY A 708 -8.21 -3.60 26.74
N ILE A 709 -8.49 -4.07 27.95
CA ILE A 709 -8.64 -5.50 28.23
C ILE A 709 -9.70 -5.64 29.36
N ASN A 710 -10.70 -6.50 29.12
CA ASN A 710 -11.70 -7.03 30.07
C ASN A 710 -13.05 -6.28 30.22
N LEU A 711 -14.12 -7.07 30.06
CA LEU A 711 -15.57 -6.82 30.16
C LEU A 711 -16.24 -5.76 29.26
N VAL A 712 -15.70 -4.54 29.14
CA VAL A 712 -16.39 -3.46 28.39
C VAL A 712 -16.40 -3.72 26.88
N GLN A 713 -15.39 -4.42 26.36
CA GLN A 713 -15.26 -4.81 24.95
C GLN A 713 -16.36 -5.78 24.50
N THR A 714 -16.97 -6.53 25.43
CA THR A 714 -18.08 -7.44 25.16
C THR A 714 -19.43 -6.71 25.17
N LEU A 715 -19.51 -5.58 25.88
CA LEU A 715 -20.74 -4.83 26.07
C LEU A 715 -20.89 -3.71 25.02
N VAL A 716 -19.79 -3.14 24.50
CA VAL A 716 -19.79 -2.17 23.39
C VAL A 716 -18.84 -2.66 22.30
N GLN A 717 -19.30 -3.58 21.45
CA GLN A 717 -18.48 -4.21 20.42
C GLN A 717 -18.25 -3.22 19.25
N MET A 718 -17.23 -2.36 19.35
CA MET A 718 -16.78 -1.45 18.26
C MET A 718 -15.65 -2.04 17.41
N ARG A 719 -15.38 -3.35 17.54
CA ARG A 719 -14.46 -4.12 16.70
C ARG A 719 -15.24 -5.31 16.16
N PHE A 720 -15.69 -5.21 14.92
CA PHE A 720 -16.40 -6.28 14.26
C PHE A 720 -15.44 -7.34 13.73
N GLU A 721 -15.97 -8.55 13.57
CA GLU A 721 -15.28 -9.68 12.98
C GLU A 721 -15.45 -9.67 11.45
N THR A 722 -14.81 -10.61 10.78
CA THR A 722 -15.03 -10.88 9.35
C THR A 722 -15.82 -12.18 9.18
N PRO A 723 -16.39 -12.46 7.99
CA PRO A 723 -17.03 -13.74 7.71
C PRO A 723 -16.10 -14.94 7.95
N ARG A 724 -14.77 -14.77 7.81
CA ARG A 724 -13.78 -15.81 8.07
C ARG A 724 -13.48 -16.01 9.53
N MET A 725 -13.43 -14.92 10.31
CA MET A 725 -13.30 -15.03 11.77
C MET A 725 -14.50 -15.75 12.36
N VAL A 726 -15.71 -15.45 11.88
CA VAL A 726 -16.94 -16.21 12.21
C VAL A 726 -16.82 -17.69 11.78
N ALA A 727 -16.09 -17.98 10.71
CA ALA A 727 -15.79 -19.34 10.26
C ALA A 727 -14.62 -20.02 11.03
N GLY A 728 -13.94 -19.31 11.94
CA GLY A 728 -12.85 -19.82 12.78
C GLY A 728 -11.45 -19.29 12.47
N ASP A 729 -11.29 -18.33 11.55
CA ASP A 729 -10.01 -17.68 11.26
C ASP A 729 -9.55 -16.78 12.43
N ALA A 730 -8.26 -16.50 12.48
CA ALA A 730 -7.68 -15.63 13.49
C ALA A 730 -7.88 -14.14 13.14
N ILE A 731 -7.77 -13.27 14.16
CA ILE A 731 -7.78 -11.80 13.99
C ILE A 731 -6.67 -11.29 13.05
N THR A 732 -5.63 -12.11 12.78
CA THR A 732 -4.59 -11.74 11.83
C THR A 732 -5.11 -11.66 10.40
N THR A 733 -6.20 -12.38 10.06
CA THR A 733 -6.90 -12.35 8.77
C THR A 733 -6.01 -12.47 7.53
N ASP A 734 -4.81 -13.03 7.68
CA ASP A 734 -3.82 -13.23 6.63
C ASP A 734 -3.83 -14.67 6.09
N VAL A 735 -4.92 -15.42 6.30
CA VAL A 735 -5.15 -16.77 5.74
C VAL A 735 -6.08 -16.67 4.53
N ASN A 736 -5.53 -16.23 3.40
CA ASN A 736 -6.29 -16.11 2.14
C ASN A 736 -6.75 -17.48 1.59
N LYS A 737 -5.96 -18.54 1.86
CA LYS A 737 -6.30 -19.95 1.60
C LYS A 737 -5.91 -20.79 2.80
N CYS A 738 -6.87 -21.46 3.42
CA CYS A 738 -6.64 -22.35 4.55
C CYS A 738 -6.10 -23.72 4.08
N GLN A 739 -5.41 -24.43 4.97
CA GLN A 739 -5.23 -25.88 4.82
C GLN A 739 -6.58 -26.55 5.09
N LEU A 740 -6.83 -27.71 4.48
CA LEU A 740 -8.07 -28.46 4.71
C LEU A 740 -7.82 -29.62 5.66
N LYS A 741 -8.74 -29.81 6.61
CA LYS A 741 -8.86 -31.01 7.43
C LYS A 741 -10.13 -31.78 7.06
N PRO A 742 -10.15 -33.12 7.22
CA PRO A 742 -11.37 -33.89 7.05
C PRO A 742 -12.51 -33.35 7.93
N LEU A 743 -13.72 -33.35 7.39
CA LEU A 743 -14.91 -32.99 8.14
C LEU A 743 -15.07 -33.96 9.33
N ASN A 744 -15.13 -33.44 10.56
CA ASN A 744 -15.19 -34.23 11.78
C ASN A 744 -16.49 -33.96 12.56
N ARG A 745 -17.29 -35.01 12.79
CA ARG A 745 -18.60 -34.87 13.46
C ARG A 745 -18.47 -34.48 14.94
N ALA A 746 -17.28 -34.70 15.52
CA ALA A 746 -16.98 -34.30 16.89
C ALA A 746 -16.59 -32.82 17.00
N ASP A 747 -16.40 -32.10 15.89
CA ASP A 747 -16.20 -30.64 15.93
C ASP A 747 -17.47 -29.95 16.46
N ASN A 748 -17.30 -28.76 17.04
CA ASN A 748 -18.41 -28.02 17.63
C ASN A 748 -19.34 -27.43 16.54
N TYR A 749 -20.52 -28.04 16.38
CA TYR A 749 -21.62 -27.56 15.53
C TYR A 749 -22.82 -27.07 16.35
N GLY A 750 -22.58 -26.59 17.57
CA GLY A 750 -23.60 -26.16 18.51
C GLY A 750 -24.09 -27.28 19.44
N VAL A 751 -24.89 -26.90 20.45
CA VAL A 751 -25.28 -27.75 21.59
C VAL A 751 -25.90 -29.10 21.18
N PHE A 752 -26.64 -29.12 20.07
CA PHE A 752 -27.35 -30.31 19.59
C PHE A 752 -26.63 -31.04 18.46
N GLY A 753 -25.50 -30.50 17.96
CA GLY A 753 -24.81 -30.99 16.79
C GLY A 753 -25.70 -31.05 15.53
N LEU A 754 -25.27 -31.85 14.56
CA LEU A 754 -26.00 -32.07 13.30
C LEU A 754 -26.68 -33.46 13.31
N SER A 755 -27.92 -33.52 12.81
CA SER A 755 -28.60 -34.80 12.54
C SER A 755 -27.87 -35.60 11.44
N ASP A 756 -28.18 -36.89 11.29
CA ASP A 756 -27.54 -37.73 10.27
C ASP A 756 -27.77 -37.22 8.84
N ALA A 757 -28.97 -36.72 8.54
CA ALA A 757 -29.29 -36.15 7.25
C ALA A 757 -28.52 -34.84 6.99
N GLN A 758 -28.39 -33.99 8.01
CA GLN A 758 -27.62 -32.74 7.94
C GLN A 758 -26.12 -33.03 7.80
N TRP A 759 -25.61 -34.05 8.50
CA TRP A 759 -24.24 -34.51 8.38
C TRP A 759 -23.91 -35.03 6.97
N ALA A 760 -24.79 -35.86 6.40
CA ALA A 760 -24.63 -36.36 5.03
C ALA A 760 -24.59 -35.23 3.99
N LYS A 761 -25.39 -34.16 4.20
CA LYS A 761 -25.31 -32.94 3.38
C LYS A 761 -23.94 -32.28 3.55
N MET A 762 -23.46 -32.07 4.77
CA MET A 762 -22.13 -31.48 5.01
C MET A 762 -21.01 -32.26 4.32
N GLN A 763 -21.04 -33.60 4.35
CA GLN A 763 -20.06 -34.45 3.65
C GLN A 763 -20.09 -34.26 2.12
N THR A 764 -21.27 -33.95 1.56
CA THR A 764 -21.44 -33.64 0.13
C THR A 764 -20.96 -32.23 -0.20
N LEU A 765 -21.17 -31.26 0.70
CA LEU A 765 -20.78 -29.86 0.52
C LEU A 765 -19.27 -29.65 0.61
N PHE A 766 -18.61 -30.41 1.48
CA PHE A 766 -17.18 -30.29 1.77
C PHE A 766 -16.45 -31.61 1.46
N PRO A 767 -16.46 -32.08 0.20
CA PRO A 767 -15.86 -33.37 -0.16
C PRO A 767 -14.33 -33.38 0.01
N GLU A 768 -13.69 -32.22 -0.07
CA GLU A 768 -12.25 -32.02 0.13
C GLU A 768 -11.89 -31.70 1.60
N GLY A 769 -12.89 -31.54 2.48
CA GLY A 769 -12.73 -31.11 3.86
C GLY A 769 -13.07 -29.64 4.11
N VAL A 770 -12.83 -29.20 5.34
CA VAL A 770 -13.09 -27.84 5.84
C VAL A 770 -11.80 -27.17 6.29
N CYS A 771 -11.80 -25.85 6.40
CA CYS A 771 -10.62 -25.11 6.83
C CYS A 771 -10.09 -25.58 8.19
N ASP A 772 -8.78 -25.81 8.25
CA ASP A 772 -8.00 -25.98 9.46
C ASP A 772 -7.21 -24.70 9.75
N TYR A 773 -7.86 -23.77 10.46
CA TYR A 773 -7.23 -22.52 10.88
C TYR A 773 -6.17 -22.70 11.99
N THR A 774 -5.95 -23.92 12.48
CA THR A 774 -4.81 -24.20 13.37
C THR A 774 -3.49 -24.31 12.63
N GLN A 775 -3.54 -24.48 11.30
CA GLN A 775 -2.37 -24.53 10.43
C GLN A 775 -2.13 -23.17 9.75
N PRO A 776 -0.88 -22.86 9.39
CA PRO A 776 -0.60 -21.72 8.52
C PRO A 776 -1.31 -21.86 7.16
N GLY A 777 -1.71 -20.72 6.58
CA GLY A 777 -2.31 -20.70 5.25
C GLY A 777 -1.44 -21.35 4.16
N VAL A 778 -2.06 -21.80 3.08
CA VAL A 778 -1.35 -22.38 1.93
C VAL A 778 -0.44 -21.32 1.31
N GLY A 779 0.84 -21.66 1.15
CA GLY A 779 1.87 -20.75 0.63
C GLY A 779 2.34 -19.70 1.64
N ALA A 780 1.81 -19.69 2.87
CA ALA A 780 2.21 -18.79 3.94
C ALA A 780 3.72 -18.93 4.19
N GLN A 781 4.40 -17.80 4.13
CA GLN A 781 5.82 -17.69 4.37
C GLN A 781 6.14 -16.26 4.80
N LYS A 782 7.33 -16.06 5.36
CA LYS A 782 7.80 -14.71 5.69
C LYS A 782 7.92 -13.87 4.42
N THR A 783 7.56 -12.60 4.52
CA THR A 783 7.92 -11.62 3.51
C THR A 783 9.44 -11.56 3.44
N VAL A 784 9.98 -11.72 2.24
CA VAL A 784 11.42 -11.73 1.99
C VAL A 784 11.82 -10.33 1.52
N PRO A 785 12.55 -9.56 2.33
CA PRO A 785 13.16 -8.32 1.87
C PRO A 785 14.16 -8.67 0.78
N TRP A 786 13.89 -8.19 -0.42
CA TRP A 786 14.84 -8.31 -1.53
C TRP A 786 15.71 -7.05 -1.65
N LEU A 787 15.28 -5.94 -1.02
CA LEU A 787 16.09 -4.77 -0.68
C LEU A 787 15.91 -4.39 0.78
N THR A 788 16.99 -3.91 1.40
CA THR A 788 16.93 -3.11 2.61
C THR A 788 17.66 -1.80 2.38
N TYR A 789 17.12 -0.72 2.94
CA TYR A 789 17.67 0.64 2.92
C TYR A 789 18.18 1.06 4.29
N GLN A 790 18.43 0.11 5.17
CA GLN A 790 19.05 0.36 6.46
C GLN A 790 20.00 -0.77 6.81
N ASP A 791 21.10 -0.44 7.49
CA ASP A 791 22.01 -1.47 7.98
C ASP A 791 21.40 -2.16 9.20
N ASN A 792 22.10 -3.17 9.71
CA ASN A 792 21.66 -3.88 10.91
C ASN A 792 21.57 -2.98 12.16
N LYS A 793 22.09 -1.74 12.11
CA LYS A 793 22.04 -0.72 13.17
C LYS A 793 20.94 0.31 12.94
N GLY A 794 20.23 0.24 11.81
CA GLY A 794 19.17 1.16 11.44
C GLY A 794 19.64 2.46 10.82
N LYS A 795 20.94 2.59 10.53
CA LYS A 795 21.41 3.72 9.72
C LYS A 795 20.88 3.52 8.32
N VAL A 796 20.25 4.54 7.75
CA VAL A 796 19.84 4.52 6.34
C VAL A 796 21.06 4.18 5.49
N ILE A 797 20.98 3.11 4.71
CA ILE A 797 22.04 2.74 3.78
C ILE A 797 21.93 3.65 2.57
N TYR A 798 22.94 4.49 2.44
CA TYR A 798 23.29 5.16 1.20
C TYR A 798 24.48 4.40 0.58
N GLY A 799 24.34 3.95 -0.66
CA GLY A 799 25.36 3.14 -1.33
C GLY A 799 25.42 1.69 -0.83
N GLY A 800 24.92 0.75 -1.64
CA GLY A 800 25.12 -0.69 -1.46
C GLY A 800 26.21 -1.23 -2.37
N VAL A 801 26.77 -2.41 -2.04
CA VAL A 801 27.57 -3.18 -3.00
C VAL A 801 26.65 -3.58 -4.14
N PRO A 802 27.02 -3.36 -5.41
CA PRO A 802 26.17 -3.77 -6.51
C PRO A 802 25.83 -5.25 -6.41
N LEU A 803 24.54 -5.56 -6.57
CA LEU A 803 24.14 -6.95 -6.71
C LEU A 803 25.01 -7.59 -7.81
N PRO A 804 25.51 -8.82 -7.60
CA PRO A 804 26.21 -9.54 -8.65
C PRO A 804 25.32 -9.56 -9.90
N ALA A 805 25.94 -9.56 -11.09
CA ALA A 805 25.20 -9.62 -12.35
C ALA A 805 24.15 -10.72 -12.25
N ALA A 806 22.90 -10.36 -12.53
CA ALA A 806 21.80 -11.30 -12.54
C ALA A 806 22.23 -12.49 -13.44
N PRO A 807 22.20 -13.75 -12.97
CA PRO A 807 22.63 -14.90 -13.77
C PRO A 807 22.03 -14.87 -15.19
N GLU A 808 22.77 -15.33 -16.20
CA GLU A 808 22.17 -15.56 -17.52
C GLU A 808 20.91 -16.41 -17.34
N ASN A 809 19.76 -15.93 -17.79
CA ASN A 809 18.41 -16.45 -17.54
C ASN A 809 17.68 -15.98 -16.26
N SER A 810 18.07 -14.85 -15.66
CA SER A 810 17.34 -14.26 -14.52
C SER A 810 15.88 -13.90 -14.81
N GLY A 811 15.54 -13.60 -16.07
CA GLY A 811 14.15 -13.46 -16.52
C GLY A 811 13.35 -14.78 -16.49
N LEU A 812 14.03 -15.92 -16.34
CA LEU A 812 13.45 -17.25 -16.08
C LEU A 812 13.59 -17.65 -14.61
N GLY A 813 14.17 -16.82 -13.74
CA GLY A 813 14.61 -17.19 -12.40
C GLY A 813 13.52 -17.76 -11.50
N LEU A 814 12.27 -17.33 -11.65
CA LEU A 814 11.11 -17.82 -10.87
C LEU A 814 10.32 -18.95 -11.56
N VAL A 815 10.70 -19.33 -12.78
CA VAL A 815 10.14 -20.46 -13.55
C VAL A 815 11.20 -21.53 -13.87
N ALA A 816 12.41 -21.37 -13.34
CA ALA A 816 13.52 -22.27 -13.54
C ALA A 816 13.22 -23.67 -12.94
N PRO A 817 13.75 -24.75 -13.52
CA PRO A 817 13.52 -26.12 -13.04
C PRO A 817 13.81 -26.34 -11.54
N ALA A 818 14.73 -25.55 -10.95
CA ALA A 818 15.04 -25.58 -9.51
C ALA A 818 13.91 -25.10 -8.59
N PHE A 819 12.90 -24.41 -9.12
CA PHE A 819 11.69 -23.96 -8.41
C PHE A 819 10.43 -24.74 -8.81
N ARG A 820 10.55 -25.77 -9.66
CA ARG A 820 9.48 -26.74 -9.84
C ARG A 820 9.56 -27.70 -8.67
N THR A 821 8.48 -27.81 -7.91
CA THR A 821 8.32 -28.83 -6.87
C THR A 821 8.74 -30.19 -7.44
N THR A 822 9.86 -30.72 -6.98
CA THR A 822 10.17 -32.13 -7.16
C THR A 822 9.16 -32.87 -6.30
N GLY A 823 8.21 -33.55 -6.96
CA GLY A 823 7.14 -34.27 -6.29
C GLY A 823 7.68 -35.24 -5.24
N LEU A 824 7.14 -35.11 -4.03
CA LEU A 824 6.39 -36.15 -3.32
C LEU A 824 5.40 -35.47 -2.38
#